data_AF-A0A7S2GQU5-F1
#
_entry.id   AF-A0A7S2GQU5-F1
#
_cell.length_a   1.000
_cell.length_b   1.000
_cell.length_c   1.000
_cell.angle_alpha   90.00
_cell.angle_beta   90.00
_cell.angle_gamma   90.00
#
_symmetry.space_group_name_H-M   'P 1'
#
loop_
_entity.id
_entity.type
_entity.pdbx_description
1 polymer ?
#
loop_
_entity_poly.entity_id
_entity_poly.type
_entity_poly.pdbx_seq_one_letter_code
_entity_poly.pdbx_strand_id
1 'polypeptide(L)'
;GGYLQVEGLKAHKVHKVVGGEDKGGILVRDGKDTTAKKYPERLKFGAYVREVELEGERLFYDRLTDTGPQEGWVATQIPGKELVVPVDDWVCWEVLGGKELGGIIVRAGKDMSSEQVGRLETGSFVRQLAVDGDLLQYELIENKGKGPQTGWVLIGGEMEKKPESDEPKAFVMDESLANAPEPIRRRAEQRAEGGLVCEVDLSPFTDPLGLFTNPGSSIQFFSNLSQASQVPSGQVRPRPMFACLITSMQCSSEDNKAEWSNFKASFVPVLKHTCFKMLLRIGRNILPRPLCNAPVFPENEYGQESDGASRPVPWERLADVAVMQGDLWHAAVLYSNALEDATEGSDAAAGLLSKRADCYANLGEADASLADAKKAAELMPKWAKPWGQVGWASSLLPESAETLQESVDAYSRAVELEPFGGDVEALHGVVGRLMAAGDAKSSDDEKKRGNEAMEKGEYGVAVAAYTSAISRIQPSEEAALQYALLFGNRSAAFARLKMWDSAIADAQKGVEAKNDLPKAHARLGTALLGSGQCEKAYPIFAHAVKMDGSFDLAREGLNSCLVESIRMMSWPAKARKNRFNMDIWRPAGSTRIFACCDVHFDIRVNEEWVHNIDGLKFQDDVLIVAGDMADTFHQICRGLGMLKSKFRRVFYTFGCHEMWITVPEMNTYQDSIVKMYAIFEACDQMGIDIAPAPVCQDTFVVPLFSWYNCVFDEKDPFPDTDVDQNPFCKWPIDKDEQVWKFFTTMNESYINLPYHGNVLSFSHNLPRRDLPYWTHVYHQAKFIGCTEIDEQVRKINSKCHVYGRSHRRFGREIDGVIYVNMPLGKEDERMEEFPPLMLVFDRENVCAKEWGINDVEIANPTLAAIEKTHYSK
;
A
#
# COMPACT_ATOMS: atom_id res chain seq x y z
N GLY A 1 1.58 26.24 18.07
CA GLY A 1 1.55 24.85 17.59
C GLY A 1 2.59 24.05 18.33
N GLY A 2 2.16 23.05 19.09
CA GLY A 2 3.00 21.99 19.64
C GLY A 2 2.20 20.69 19.46
N TYR A 3 2.85 19.62 19.03
CA TYR A 3 2.16 18.38 18.70
C TYR A 3 1.78 17.63 19.97
N LEU A 4 0.51 17.23 20.12
CA LEU A 4 0.14 16.19 21.08
C LEU A 4 0.63 14.84 20.55
N GLN A 5 1.80 14.42 21.02
CA GLN A 5 2.21 13.03 20.97
C GLN A 5 1.73 12.35 22.25
N VAL A 6 0.67 11.55 22.12
CA VAL A 6 0.16 10.68 23.17
C VAL A 6 0.83 9.31 23.01
N GLU A 7 0.98 8.54 24.09
CA GLU A 7 1.51 7.17 24.06
C GLU A 7 0.65 6.23 23.20
N GLY A 8 0.93 6.21 21.89
CA GLY A 8 0.30 5.33 20.90
C GLY A 8 -0.28 6.02 19.66
N LEU A 9 -0.46 7.35 19.66
CA LEU A 9 -1.10 8.09 18.57
C LEU A 9 -0.36 9.40 18.24
N LYS A 10 -0.18 9.68 16.94
CA LYS A 10 0.45 10.90 16.41
C LYS A 10 -0.43 11.59 15.37
N ALA A 11 -0.73 12.87 15.61
CA ALA A 11 -1.47 13.71 14.66
C ALA A 11 -0.57 14.25 13.52
N HIS A 12 -1.11 14.21 12.30
CA HIS A 12 -0.58 14.77 11.06
C HIS A 12 -1.58 15.76 10.47
N LYS A 13 -1.12 16.86 9.86
CA LYS A 13 -1.99 17.78 9.12
C LYS A 13 -2.44 17.13 7.80
N VAL A 14 -3.70 17.31 7.42
CA VAL A 14 -4.18 16.97 6.07
C VAL A 14 -4.27 18.23 5.21
N HIS A 15 -3.92 18.08 3.94
CA HIS A 15 -4.06 19.08 2.90
C HIS A 15 -4.92 18.55 1.76
N LYS A 16 -5.60 19.46 1.05
CA LYS A 16 -6.42 19.15 -0.13
C LYS A 16 -5.86 19.81 -1.38
N VAL A 17 -5.85 19.05 -2.47
CA VAL A 17 -5.52 19.57 -3.81
C VAL A 17 -6.71 20.36 -4.36
N VAL A 18 -6.54 21.68 -4.44
CA VAL A 18 -7.55 22.63 -4.94
C VAL A 18 -7.18 23.25 -6.29
N GLY A 19 -5.94 23.08 -6.74
CA GLY A 19 -5.45 23.49 -8.05
C GLY A 19 -4.82 22.35 -8.85
N GLY A 20 -4.04 22.75 -9.86
CA GLY A 20 -3.50 21.93 -10.93
C GLY A 20 -3.35 22.82 -12.16
N GLU A 21 -3.05 22.25 -13.33
CA GLU A 21 -2.92 23.05 -14.58
C GLU A 21 -4.22 23.83 -14.84
N ASP A 22 -5.32 23.07 -14.93
CA ASP A 22 -6.72 23.52 -14.80
C ASP A 22 -7.61 22.36 -14.26
N LYS A 23 -7.13 21.75 -13.16
CA LYS A 23 -7.79 20.71 -12.35
C LYS A 23 -7.76 19.26 -12.87
N GLY A 24 -6.96 18.99 -13.90
CA GLY A 24 -6.39 17.64 -14.14
C GLY A 24 -5.36 17.15 -13.09
N GLY A 25 -5.21 17.87 -11.95
CA GLY A 25 -4.25 17.56 -10.89
C GLY A 25 -2.93 18.32 -10.93
N ILE A 26 -2.16 18.23 -9.84
CA ILE A 26 -0.83 18.83 -9.69
C ILE A 26 0.24 17.88 -10.22
N LEU A 27 1.25 18.48 -10.85
CA LEU A 27 2.49 17.81 -11.23
C LEU A 27 3.31 17.40 -9.99
N VAL A 28 3.43 16.09 -9.76
CA VAL A 28 4.27 15.51 -8.69
C VAL A 28 5.70 15.31 -9.21
N ARG A 29 6.68 15.44 -8.33
CA ARG A 29 8.11 15.19 -8.63
C ARG A 29 8.75 14.30 -7.57
N ASP A 30 9.78 13.56 -7.97
CA ASP A 30 10.56 12.68 -7.07
C ASP A 30 11.57 13.44 -6.19
N GLY A 31 11.75 14.74 -6.43
CA GLY A 31 12.56 15.63 -5.59
C GLY A 31 11.96 17.01 -5.40
N LYS A 32 12.45 17.70 -4.37
CA LYS A 32 12.04 19.08 -4.00
C LYS A 32 12.28 20.11 -5.11
N ASP A 33 13.27 19.93 -5.97
CA ASP A 33 13.59 20.89 -7.02
C ASP A 33 12.50 21.01 -8.11
N THR A 34 12.43 22.16 -8.80
CA THR A 34 11.55 22.39 -9.95
C THR A 34 12.07 21.77 -11.25
N THR A 35 13.31 21.28 -11.25
CA THR A 35 13.94 20.47 -12.31
C THR A 35 13.81 18.97 -12.07
N ALA A 36 13.55 18.53 -10.83
CA ALA A 36 13.43 17.12 -10.44
C ALA A 36 12.40 16.35 -11.29
N LYS A 37 12.60 15.05 -11.45
CA LYS A 37 11.90 14.25 -12.45
C LYS A 37 10.41 14.19 -12.13
N LYS A 38 9.63 14.39 -13.19
CA LYS A 38 8.17 14.40 -13.15
C LYS A 38 7.66 12.96 -13.04
N TYR A 39 6.70 12.72 -12.14
CA TYR A 39 5.91 11.49 -12.22
C TYR A 39 5.07 11.51 -13.51
N PRO A 40 4.78 10.33 -14.11
CA PRO A 40 3.91 10.25 -15.28
C PRO A 40 2.46 10.62 -14.94
N GLU A 41 2.05 10.37 -13.70
CA GLU A 41 0.73 10.73 -13.17
C GLU A 41 0.77 12.02 -12.34
N ARG A 42 -0.40 12.65 -12.23
CA ARG A 42 -0.64 13.84 -11.41
C ARG A 42 -1.45 13.46 -10.18
N LEU A 43 -1.16 14.10 -9.05
CA LEU A 43 -2.00 14.04 -7.86
C LEU A 43 -3.31 14.79 -8.19
N LYS A 44 -4.44 14.10 -8.27
CA LYS A 44 -5.64 14.66 -8.92
C LYS A 44 -6.28 15.77 -8.09
N PHE A 45 -7.03 16.65 -8.75
CA PHE A 45 -7.86 17.64 -8.06
C PHE A 45 -8.84 16.94 -7.11
N GLY A 46 -9.01 17.49 -5.91
CA GLY A 46 -9.83 16.92 -4.85
C GLY A 46 -9.14 15.89 -3.96
N ALA A 47 -7.96 15.37 -4.34
CA ALA A 47 -7.19 14.43 -3.51
C ALA A 47 -6.80 15.04 -2.15
N TYR A 48 -6.81 14.21 -1.11
CA TYR A 48 -6.33 14.57 0.23
C TYR A 48 -5.02 13.85 0.53
N VAL A 49 -4.11 14.55 1.21
CA VAL A 49 -2.75 14.08 1.50
C VAL A 49 -2.32 14.53 2.89
N ARG A 50 -1.52 13.73 3.60
CA ARG A 50 -0.88 14.17 4.85
C ARG A 50 0.39 14.97 4.54
N GLU A 51 0.62 16.01 5.35
CA GLU A 51 1.90 16.70 5.43
C GLU A 51 2.96 15.76 6.01
N VAL A 52 3.94 15.39 5.20
CA VAL A 52 5.12 14.64 5.67
C VAL A 52 6.27 15.62 5.90
N GLU A 53 6.49 16.54 4.96
CA GLU A 53 7.47 17.62 5.08
C GLU A 53 6.98 18.85 4.30
N LEU A 54 7.17 20.06 4.83
CA LEU A 54 6.78 21.32 4.18
C LEU A 54 7.94 22.32 4.27
N GLU A 55 8.49 22.68 3.13
CA GLU A 55 9.64 23.58 3.01
C GLU A 55 9.36 24.71 2.03
N GLY A 56 8.90 25.85 2.55
CA GLY A 56 8.47 27.00 1.74
C GLY A 56 7.23 26.66 0.93
N GLU A 57 7.30 26.84 -0.40
CA GLU A 57 6.20 26.54 -1.32
C GLU A 57 6.20 25.09 -1.84
N ARG A 58 6.97 24.18 -1.21
CA ARG A 58 7.10 22.78 -1.62
C ARG A 58 6.71 21.84 -0.48
N LEU A 59 5.76 20.97 -0.77
CA LEU A 59 5.19 19.99 0.16
C LEU A 59 5.57 18.58 -0.32
N PHE A 60 6.24 17.81 0.54
CA PHE A 60 6.31 16.36 0.44
C PHE A 60 5.12 15.75 1.16
N TYR A 61 4.42 14.85 0.48
CA TYR A 61 3.13 14.32 0.93
C TYR A 61 3.08 12.80 0.86
N ASP A 62 2.19 12.21 1.67
CA ASP A 62 1.71 10.83 1.52
C ASP A 62 0.18 10.86 1.32
N ARG A 63 -0.30 10.18 0.29
CA ARG A 63 -1.67 10.26 -0.24
C ARG A 63 -2.66 9.49 0.64
N LEU A 64 -3.77 10.13 1.02
CA LEU A 64 -4.81 9.54 1.87
C LEU A 64 -6.07 9.10 1.08
N THR A 65 -6.13 9.33 -0.23
CA THR A 65 -7.28 8.99 -1.10
C THR A 65 -6.81 8.56 -2.49
N ASP A 66 -7.48 7.59 -3.12
CA ASP A 66 -6.97 6.81 -4.26
C ASP A 66 -6.85 7.50 -5.64
N THR A 67 -6.32 8.74 -5.70
CA THR A 67 -6.26 9.55 -6.92
C THR A 67 -4.90 10.20 -7.20
N GLY A 68 -4.00 9.44 -7.85
CA GLY A 68 -2.66 9.89 -8.30
C GLY A 68 -1.50 9.24 -7.53
N PRO A 69 -0.25 9.72 -7.69
CA PRO A 69 0.94 9.13 -7.07
C PRO A 69 0.85 9.09 -5.54
N GLN A 70 1.27 7.97 -4.94
CA GLN A 70 1.12 7.72 -3.51
C GLN A 70 1.94 8.66 -2.61
N GLU A 71 3.08 9.15 -3.10
CA GLU A 71 3.93 10.13 -2.41
C GLU A 71 4.65 11.00 -3.44
N GLY A 72 5.27 12.10 -2.99
CA GLY A 72 6.13 12.95 -3.81
C GLY A 72 6.08 14.43 -3.45
N TRP A 73 6.80 15.26 -4.21
CA TRP A 73 6.92 16.70 -3.98
C TRP A 73 6.01 17.52 -4.90
N VAL A 74 4.98 18.17 -4.35
CA VAL A 74 4.11 19.13 -5.05
C VAL A 74 4.43 20.57 -4.66
N ALA A 75 4.06 21.53 -5.52
CA ALA A 75 4.07 22.95 -5.16
C ALA A 75 2.76 23.29 -4.45
N THR A 76 2.81 24.05 -3.36
CA THR A 76 1.60 24.48 -2.63
C THR A 76 0.88 25.61 -3.34
N GLN A 77 1.61 26.47 -4.05
CA GLN A 77 1.09 27.56 -4.87
C GLN A 77 1.95 27.80 -6.11
N ILE A 78 1.42 28.59 -7.03
CA ILE A 78 2.11 29.24 -8.15
C ILE A 78 1.61 30.70 -8.24
N PRO A 79 2.31 31.62 -8.94
CA PRO A 79 1.92 33.02 -8.99
C PRO A 79 0.44 33.23 -9.40
N GLY A 80 -0.37 33.69 -8.45
CA GLY A 80 -1.81 33.94 -8.63
C GLY A 80 -2.75 32.73 -8.51
N LYS A 81 -2.28 31.53 -8.15
CA LYS A 81 -3.14 30.36 -7.88
C LYS A 81 -2.58 29.47 -6.76
N GLU A 82 -3.39 29.21 -5.74
CA GLU A 82 -3.15 28.12 -4.80
C GLU A 82 -3.34 26.76 -5.49
N LEU A 83 -2.53 25.78 -5.10
CA LEU A 83 -2.58 24.41 -5.61
C LEU A 83 -2.99 23.43 -4.50
N VAL A 84 -2.44 23.61 -3.30
CA VAL A 84 -2.66 22.78 -2.11
C VAL A 84 -2.95 23.68 -0.92
N VAL A 85 -4.06 23.42 -0.22
CA VAL A 85 -4.45 24.17 1.00
C VAL A 85 -4.59 23.22 2.19
N PRO A 86 -4.30 23.66 3.43
CA PRO A 86 -4.57 22.88 4.63
C PRO A 86 -6.07 22.64 4.81
N VAL A 87 -6.41 21.56 5.51
CA VAL A 87 -7.79 21.20 5.87
C VAL A 87 -7.91 21.21 7.39
N ASP A 88 -8.26 22.35 7.96
CA ASP A 88 -8.31 22.54 9.42
C ASP A 88 -9.29 21.56 10.12
N ASP A 89 -10.35 21.15 9.42
CA ASP A 89 -11.36 20.18 9.90
C ASP A 89 -10.94 18.70 9.72
N TRP A 90 -9.73 18.39 9.21
CA TRP A 90 -9.25 17.00 9.05
C TRP A 90 -7.87 16.79 9.71
N VAL A 91 -7.90 16.26 10.93
CA VAL A 91 -6.72 15.67 11.58
C VAL A 91 -6.62 14.19 11.20
N CYS A 92 -5.47 13.78 10.67
CA CYS A 92 -5.13 12.38 10.43
C CYS A 92 -4.24 11.87 11.57
N TRP A 93 -4.61 10.75 12.19
CA TRP A 93 -3.87 10.15 13.30
C TRP A 93 -3.21 8.85 12.86
N GLU A 94 -1.92 8.70 13.14
CA GLU A 94 -1.08 7.52 12.91
C GLU A 94 -0.96 6.71 14.21
N VAL A 95 -1.29 5.42 14.17
CA VAL A 95 -1.14 4.52 15.33
C VAL A 95 0.33 4.10 15.48
N LEU A 96 1.01 4.67 16.46
CA LEU A 96 2.41 4.36 16.77
C LEU A 96 2.58 3.14 17.69
N GLY A 97 1.54 2.71 18.42
CA GLY A 97 1.56 1.45 19.16
C GLY A 97 0.57 1.35 20.31
N GLY A 98 0.48 0.16 20.91
CA GLY A 98 -0.33 -0.10 22.10
C GLY A 98 0.21 -1.29 22.90
N LYS A 99 0.54 -0.98 24.17
CA LYS A 99 1.29 -1.69 25.24
C LYS A 99 2.38 -2.72 24.93
N GLU A 100 2.28 -3.56 23.89
CA GLU A 100 3.35 -4.49 23.47
C GLU A 100 3.21 -4.87 21.97
N LEU A 101 3.07 -3.83 21.11
CA LEU A 101 3.05 -3.91 19.63
C LEU A 101 1.86 -4.66 18.99
N GLY A 102 0.66 -4.58 19.59
CA GLY A 102 -0.57 -5.19 19.06
C GLY A 102 -1.70 -4.20 18.69
N GLY A 103 -1.40 -2.93 18.42
CA GLY A 103 -2.41 -1.89 18.17
C GLY A 103 -3.19 -1.41 19.42
N ILE A 104 -4.23 -0.60 19.20
CA ILE A 104 -5.06 0.05 20.23
C ILE A 104 -6.44 -0.60 20.32
N ILE A 105 -7.02 -0.72 21.51
CA ILE A 105 -8.35 -1.31 21.74
C ILE A 105 -9.45 -0.33 21.32
N VAL A 106 -10.44 -0.82 20.58
CA VAL A 106 -11.56 -0.03 20.03
C VAL A 106 -12.88 -0.41 20.70
N ARG A 107 -13.68 0.59 21.11
CA ARG A 107 -15.01 0.41 21.68
C ARG A 107 -16.14 0.92 20.77
N ALA A 108 -17.31 0.29 20.88
CA ALA A 108 -18.52 0.64 20.15
C ALA A 108 -19.10 2.01 20.54
N GLY A 109 -18.77 2.49 21.74
CA GLY A 109 -19.30 3.72 22.31
C GLY A 109 -18.32 4.36 23.28
N LYS A 110 -18.72 5.52 23.81
CA LYS A 110 -17.92 6.39 24.68
C LYS A 110 -17.63 5.81 26.06
N ASP A 111 -18.50 4.94 26.57
CA ASP A 111 -18.41 4.45 27.95
C ASP A 111 -17.38 3.33 28.09
N MET A 112 -16.70 3.22 29.24
CA MET A 112 -15.81 2.07 29.51
C MET A 112 -16.53 0.72 29.46
N SER A 113 -17.85 0.70 29.68
CA SER A 113 -18.70 -0.49 29.57
C SER A 113 -19.22 -0.75 28.15
N SER A 114 -18.91 0.09 27.16
CA SER A 114 -19.21 -0.20 25.76
C SER A 114 -18.37 -1.38 25.26
N GLU A 115 -19.00 -2.24 24.47
CA GLU A 115 -18.40 -3.46 23.90
C GLU A 115 -17.10 -3.15 23.13
N GLN A 116 -16.14 -4.06 23.25
CA GLN A 116 -14.88 -4.00 22.51
C GLN A 116 -15.11 -4.57 21.10
N VAL A 117 -15.13 -3.71 20.10
CA VAL A 117 -15.37 -4.08 18.68
C VAL A 117 -14.13 -4.72 18.05
N GLY A 118 -12.94 -4.40 18.57
CA GLY A 118 -11.70 -5.02 18.08
C GLY A 118 -10.45 -4.28 18.53
N ARG A 119 -9.42 -4.35 17.69
CA ARG A 119 -8.17 -3.59 17.81
C ARG A 119 -7.85 -2.90 16.48
N LEU A 120 -7.29 -1.69 16.57
CA LEU A 120 -6.79 -0.89 15.46
C LEU A 120 -5.26 -1.06 15.41
N GLU A 121 -4.74 -1.67 14.35
CA GLU A 121 -3.34 -2.13 14.26
C GLU A 121 -2.33 -0.97 14.20
N THR A 122 -1.12 -1.21 14.70
CA THR A 122 0.03 -0.30 14.58
C THR A 122 0.33 -0.01 13.11
N GLY A 123 0.59 1.25 12.76
CA GLY A 123 0.76 1.71 11.37
C GLY A 123 -0.55 2.06 10.65
N SER A 124 -1.72 1.88 11.29
CA SER A 124 -3.00 2.35 10.74
C SER A 124 -3.11 3.88 10.80
N PHE A 125 -3.71 4.46 9.76
CA PHE A 125 -4.08 5.88 9.70
C PHE A 125 -5.60 6.03 9.84
N VAL A 126 -6.02 6.93 10.71
CA VAL A 126 -7.43 7.18 10.99
C VAL A 126 -7.77 8.66 10.91
N ARG A 127 -8.97 8.97 10.45
CA ARG A 127 -9.53 10.31 10.42
C ARG A 127 -10.23 10.58 11.76
N GLN A 128 -9.97 11.74 12.33
CA GLN A 128 -10.70 12.24 13.49
C GLN A 128 -12.15 12.57 13.11
N LEU A 129 -13.13 11.89 13.73
CA LEU A 129 -14.54 12.25 13.65
C LEU A 129 -14.96 13.17 14.82
N ALA A 130 -14.47 12.87 16.03
CA ALA A 130 -14.71 13.67 17.22
C ALA A 130 -13.61 13.44 18.26
N VAL A 131 -13.39 14.42 19.14
CA VAL A 131 -12.64 14.25 20.39
C VAL A 131 -13.55 14.69 21.54
N ASP A 132 -13.61 13.92 22.62
CA ASP A 132 -14.43 14.21 23.80
C ASP A 132 -13.64 13.88 25.07
N GLY A 133 -13.01 14.90 25.66
CA GLY A 133 -11.95 14.71 26.64
C GLY A 133 -10.82 13.86 26.05
N ASP A 134 -10.46 12.80 26.76
CA ASP A 134 -9.40 11.86 26.39
C ASP A 134 -9.89 10.69 25.51
N LEU A 135 -10.95 10.90 24.72
CA LEU A 135 -11.50 9.89 23.79
C LEU A 135 -11.58 10.42 22.35
N LEU A 136 -10.92 9.71 21.42
CA LEU A 136 -10.99 9.94 19.98
C LEU A 136 -12.03 9.01 19.36
N GLN A 137 -13.06 9.58 18.71
CA GLN A 137 -13.83 8.85 17.72
C GLN A 137 -13.12 8.92 16.38
N TYR A 138 -12.92 7.78 15.75
CA TYR A 138 -12.20 7.69 14.49
C TYR A 138 -13.00 6.98 13.39
N GLU A 139 -12.58 7.25 12.15
CA GLU A 139 -12.92 6.52 10.93
C GLU A 139 -11.60 6.00 10.32
N LEU A 140 -11.52 4.71 10.00
CA LEU A 140 -10.33 4.11 9.40
C LEU A 140 -10.19 4.64 7.97
N ILE A 141 -9.03 5.20 7.63
CA ILE A 141 -8.79 5.65 6.26
C ILE A 141 -8.64 4.40 5.38
N GLU A 142 -9.47 4.32 4.35
CA GLU A 142 -9.53 3.22 3.39
C GLU A 142 -8.14 2.94 2.81
N ASN A 143 -7.81 1.65 2.64
CA ASN A 143 -6.50 1.16 2.17
C ASN A 143 -5.28 1.62 3.00
N LYS A 144 -5.49 2.23 4.19
CA LYS A 144 -4.44 2.85 5.02
C LYS A 144 -4.41 2.35 6.47
N GLY A 145 -4.91 1.15 6.75
CA GLY A 145 -4.74 0.48 8.04
C GLY A 145 -5.56 -0.78 8.18
N LYS A 146 -5.64 -1.32 9.40
CA LYS A 146 -6.41 -2.52 9.75
C LYS A 146 -7.06 -2.39 11.13
N GLY A 147 -8.30 -2.82 11.23
CA GLY A 147 -9.11 -2.77 12.46
C GLY A 147 -10.57 -2.43 12.15
N PRO A 148 -11.40 -2.19 13.18
CA PRO A 148 -12.77 -1.73 12.98
C PRO A 148 -12.84 -0.43 12.18
N GLN A 149 -13.79 -0.35 11.24
CA GLN A 149 -13.90 0.81 10.32
C GLN A 149 -14.23 2.12 11.04
N THR A 150 -14.93 2.06 12.18
CA THR A 150 -15.08 3.19 13.10
C THR A 150 -15.05 2.72 14.55
N GLY A 151 -14.85 3.65 15.49
CA GLY A 151 -15.04 3.38 16.91
C GLY A 151 -14.42 4.45 17.80
N TRP A 152 -14.38 4.17 19.10
CA TRP A 152 -13.78 5.02 20.13
C TRP A 152 -12.47 4.41 20.65
N VAL A 153 -11.42 5.23 20.71
CA VAL A 153 -10.11 4.88 21.30
C VAL A 153 -9.68 5.93 22.32
N LEU A 154 -8.88 5.53 23.31
CA LEU A 154 -8.39 6.42 24.36
C LEU A 154 -7.13 7.18 23.92
N ILE A 155 -7.08 8.46 24.27
CA ILE A 155 -5.92 9.36 24.19
C ILE A 155 -5.47 9.86 25.58
N GLY A 156 -5.94 9.20 26.65
CA GLY A 156 -5.64 9.48 28.06
C GLY A 156 -6.75 8.95 29.00
N GLY A 157 -6.65 9.23 30.31
CA GLY A 157 -7.78 9.24 31.26
C GLY A 157 -8.41 7.91 31.73
N GLU A 158 -9.01 7.94 32.93
CA GLU A 158 -9.96 6.92 33.46
C GLU A 158 -11.39 7.50 33.54
N MET A 159 -12.43 6.66 33.72
CA MET A 159 -13.85 6.98 33.47
C MET A 159 -14.83 6.77 34.65
N GLU A 160 -15.93 7.55 34.68
CA GLU A 160 -17.17 7.29 35.45
C GLU A 160 -18.47 7.45 34.57
N LYS A 161 -19.70 7.30 35.12
CA LYS A 161 -20.92 6.84 34.38
C LYS A 161 -22.27 7.59 34.61
N LYS A 162 -23.08 7.74 33.52
CA LYS A 162 -24.59 7.71 33.39
C LYS A 162 -25.47 8.69 34.25
N PRO A 163 -26.85 8.76 34.17
CA PRO A 163 -27.89 8.00 33.41
C PRO A 163 -28.96 8.86 32.61
N GLU A 164 -30.22 8.38 32.46
CA GLU A 164 -31.33 8.80 31.52
C GLU A 164 -32.44 9.74 32.16
N SER A 165 -33.73 9.95 31.75
CA SER A 165 -34.76 9.29 30.88
C SER A 165 -36.03 10.17 30.51
N ASP A 166 -37.02 9.59 29.78
CA ASP A 166 -38.50 9.86 29.74
C ASP A 166 -39.25 10.74 28.66
N GLU A 167 -40.58 10.55 28.55
CA GLU A 167 -41.47 10.70 27.34
C GLU A 167 -42.76 11.60 27.45
N PRO A 168 -43.54 11.86 26.35
CA PRO A 168 -44.48 13.01 26.20
C PRO A 168 -46.02 12.74 26.17
N LYS A 169 -46.85 13.79 25.93
CA LYS A 169 -48.33 13.74 25.67
C LYS A 169 -48.83 14.82 24.68
N ALA A 170 -50.03 14.65 24.11
CA ALA A 170 -50.58 15.44 22.97
C ALA A 170 -52.00 16.04 23.17
N PHE A 171 -52.50 16.96 22.30
CA PHE A 171 -53.93 17.15 21.93
C PHE A 171 -54.29 18.19 20.79
N VAL A 172 -54.99 17.74 19.72
CA VAL A 172 -56.18 18.30 18.98
C VAL A 172 -56.17 19.74 18.32
N MET A 173 -57.02 19.94 17.27
CA MET A 173 -57.20 21.14 16.39
C MET A 173 -58.61 21.79 16.46
N ASP A 174 -58.82 22.96 15.81
CA ASP A 174 -60.06 23.79 15.78
C ASP A 174 -60.34 24.54 14.42
N GLU A 175 -61.54 25.12 14.25
CA GLU A 175 -62.33 25.22 12.98
C GLU A 175 -62.08 26.39 11.98
N SER A 176 -61.03 27.22 12.10
CA SER A 176 -60.98 28.58 11.48
C SER A 176 -60.96 28.75 9.93
N LEU A 177 -61.11 27.68 9.12
CA LEU A 177 -60.67 27.64 7.71
C LEU A 177 -61.49 28.43 6.66
N ALA A 178 -62.71 28.89 6.96
CA ALA A 178 -63.64 29.41 5.95
C ALA A 178 -63.18 30.67 5.19
N ASN A 179 -62.32 31.50 5.80
CA ASN A 179 -61.90 32.81 5.27
C ASN A 179 -60.43 32.85 4.78
N ALA A 180 -59.78 31.70 4.63
CA ALA A 180 -58.35 31.65 4.31
C ALA A 180 -58.05 31.97 2.82
N PRO A 181 -56.89 32.59 2.50
CA PRO A 181 -56.41 32.77 1.12
C PRO A 181 -56.35 31.47 0.32
N GLU A 182 -56.49 31.57 -1.01
CA GLU A 182 -56.62 30.44 -1.92
C GLU A 182 -55.52 29.36 -1.78
N PRO A 183 -54.22 29.68 -1.59
CA PRO A 183 -53.19 28.66 -1.37
C PRO A 183 -53.33 27.88 -0.05
N ILE A 184 -54.07 28.41 0.93
CA ILE A 184 -54.31 27.78 2.24
C ILE A 184 -55.60 26.95 2.18
N ARG A 185 -56.65 27.46 1.52
CA ARG A 185 -57.85 26.65 1.21
C ARG A 185 -57.50 25.40 0.41
N ARG A 186 -56.69 25.54 -0.65
CA ARG A 186 -56.26 24.40 -1.48
C ARG A 186 -55.47 23.34 -0.70
N ARG A 187 -54.75 23.74 0.36
CA ARG A 187 -54.06 22.82 1.29
C ARG A 187 -55.04 22.13 2.26
N ALA A 188 -56.04 22.85 2.76
CA ALA A 188 -57.09 22.26 3.59
C ALA A 188 -57.97 21.27 2.80
N GLU A 189 -58.25 21.59 1.54
CA GLU A 189 -58.96 20.72 0.59
C GLU A 189 -58.13 19.44 0.33
N GLN A 190 -56.81 19.54 0.07
CA GLN A 190 -55.91 18.36 -0.01
C GLN A 190 -55.80 17.55 1.29
N ARG A 191 -55.92 18.18 2.46
CA ARG A 191 -56.01 17.49 3.77
C ARG A 191 -57.29 16.67 3.89
N ALA A 192 -58.42 17.19 3.39
CA ALA A 192 -59.70 16.47 3.38
C ALA A 192 -59.71 15.31 2.38
N GLU A 193 -58.93 15.39 1.29
CA GLU A 193 -58.71 14.32 0.31
C GLU A 193 -57.72 13.24 0.77
N GLY A 194 -57.13 13.37 1.97
CA GLY A 194 -56.23 12.36 2.56
C GLY A 194 -54.79 12.41 2.05
N GLY A 195 -54.36 13.50 1.42
CA GLY A 195 -52.98 13.67 0.96
C GLY A 195 -51.96 13.76 2.10
N LEU A 196 -50.79 13.15 1.90
CA LEU A 196 -49.65 13.26 2.84
C LEU A 196 -49.05 14.67 2.81
N VAL A 197 -49.52 15.54 3.71
CA VAL A 197 -49.02 16.91 3.87
C VAL A 197 -48.29 17.06 5.21
N CYS A 198 -47.01 17.46 5.17
CA CYS A 198 -46.24 17.84 6.35
C CYS A 198 -46.22 19.38 6.44
N GLU A 199 -46.88 19.94 7.46
CA GLU A 199 -46.82 21.37 7.78
C GLU A 199 -45.93 21.60 9.00
N VAL A 200 -45.29 22.78 9.05
CA VAL A 200 -44.43 23.18 10.16
C VAL A 200 -44.61 24.67 10.47
N ASP A 201 -45.21 24.97 11.61
CA ASP A 201 -45.30 26.32 12.18
C ASP A 201 -44.29 26.48 13.31
N LEU A 202 -43.65 27.65 13.35
CA LEU A 202 -42.68 28.01 14.37
C LEU A 202 -43.34 28.97 15.36
N SER A 203 -43.77 28.46 16.51
CA SER A 203 -44.39 29.26 17.57
C SER A 203 -43.32 29.94 18.44
N PRO A 204 -43.51 31.19 18.87
CA PRO A 204 -42.59 31.83 19.82
C PRO A 204 -42.69 31.14 21.18
N PHE A 205 -41.54 30.76 21.75
CA PHE A 205 -41.44 30.17 23.10
C PHE A 205 -40.74 31.09 24.11
N THR A 206 -40.47 32.34 23.70
CA THR A 206 -39.85 33.40 24.52
C THR A 206 -40.46 34.75 24.16
N ASP A 207 -40.51 35.65 25.14
CA ASP A 207 -40.74 37.07 24.89
C ASP A 207 -39.51 37.71 24.22
N PRO A 208 -39.67 38.80 23.42
CA PRO A 208 -38.54 39.49 22.80
C PRO A 208 -37.57 40.07 23.84
N LEU A 209 -36.35 39.56 23.88
CA LEU A 209 -35.29 40.04 24.76
C LEU A 209 -34.61 41.28 24.14
N GLY A 210 -34.56 42.39 24.89
CA GLY A 210 -33.82 43.58 24.47
C GLY A 210 -32.30 43.38 24.55
N LEU A 211 -31.58 43.82 23.51
CA LEU A 211 -30.13 43.78 23.42
C LEU A 211 -29.56 45.20 23.51
N PHE A 212 -28.66 45.42 24.46
CA PHE A 212 -27.93 46.69 24.65
C PHE A 212 -26.83 46.85 23.60
N THR A 213 -27.25 47.12 22.37
CA THR A 213 -26.42 47.23 21.16
C THR A 213 -26.63 48.58 20.47
N ASN A 214 -25.71 48.95 19.57
CA ASN A 214 -25.97 50.01 18.59
C ASN A 214 -25.98 49.40 17.18
N PRO A 215 -27.04 49.60 16.37
CA PRO A 215 -28.36 50.11 16.77
C PRO A 215 -29.06 49.21 17.81
N GLY A 216 -29.98 49.81 18.58
CA GLY A 216 -30.74 49.13 19.63
C GLY A 216 -31.60 48.00 19.06
N SER A 217 -31.37 46.78 19.53
CA SER A 217 -31.90 45.55 18.91
C SER A 217 -32.70 44.69 19.91
N SER A 218 -33.46 43.73 19.40
CA SER A 218 -34.12 42.69 20.20
C SER A 218 -34.06 41.33 19.52
N ILE A 219 -34.16 40.25 20.30
CA ILE A 219 -34.05 38.87 19.85
C ILE A 219 -35.20 38.01 20.41
N GLN A 220 -35.83 37.18 19.57
CA GLN A 220 -36.91 36.28 19.95
C GLN A 220 -36.70 34.89 19.35
N PHE A 221 -37.04 33.84 20.11
CA PHE A 221 -36.85 32.44 19.71
C PHE A 221 -38.17 31.72 19.46
N PHE A 222 -38.19 30.91 18.40
CA PHE A 222 -39.36 30.20 17.88
C PHE A 222 -39.04 28.71 17.67
N SER A 223 -40.03 27.83 17.81
CA SER A 223 -39.87 26.38 17.60
C SER A 223 -41.19 25.71 17.20
N ASN A 224 -41.10 24.56 16.52
CA ASN A 224 -42.22 23.68 16.25
C ASN A 224 -42.28 22.49 17.23
N LEU A 225 -41.52 22.49 18.34
CA LEU A 225 -41.39 21.34 19.25
C LEU A 225 -42.74 20.86 19.80
N SER A 226 -43.71 21.76 19.94
CA SER A 226 -45.11 21.44 20.25
C SER A 226 -45.79 20.62 19.16
N GLN A 227 -45.58 20.91 17.87
CA GLN A 227 -46.10 20.11 16.76
C GLN A 227 -45.33 18.78 16.62
N ALA A 228 -44.01 18.82 16.74
CA ALA A 228 -43.15 17.62 16.62
C ALA A 228 -43.43 16.57 17.71
N SER A 229 -43.93 16.98 18.88
CA SER A 229 -44.33 16.08 19.97
C SER A 229 -45.80 15.61 19.89
N GLN A 230 -46.61 16.16 18.97
CA GLN A 230 -48.07 15.93 18.92
C GLN A 230 -48.54 15.60 17.50
N VAL A 231 -48.24 14.39 17.04
CA VAL A 231 -48.50 13.93 15.66
C VAL A 231 -49.61 12.87 15.64
N PRO A 232 -50.75 13.11 14.94
CA PRO A 232 -51.78 12.09 14.73
C PRO A 232 -51.28 10.91 13.90
N SER A 233 -51.90 9.74 14.08
CA SER A 233 -51.60 8.56 13.25
C SER A 233 -51.86 8.85 11.77
N GLY A 234 -50.94 8.41 10.89
CA GLY A 234 -51.01 8.64 9.44
C GLY A 234 -50.36 9.93 8.93
N GLN A 235 -49.82 10.79 9.80
CA GLN A 235 -49.05 11.98 9.39
C GLN A 235 -47.55 11.81 9.63
N VAL A 236 -46.74 12.36 8.71
CA VAL A 236 -45.27 12.38 8.84
C VAL A 236 -44.88 13.31 9.99
N ARG A 237 -44.19 12.78 11.00
CA ARG A 237 -43.71 13.56 12.15
C ARG A 237 -42.75 14.67 11.68
N PRO A 238 -43.09 15.96 11.84
CA PRO A 238 -42.18 17.03 11.47
C PRO A 238 -40.94 17.00 12.37
N ARG A 239 -39.75 17.16 11.79
CA ARG A 239 -38.50 17.21 12.56
C ARG A 239 -38.51 18.44 13.49
N PRO A 240 -38.02 18.34 14.74
CA PRO A 240 -37.85 19.51 15.61
C PRO A 240 -36.94 20.55 14.96
N MET A 241 -37.43 21.79 14.93
CA MET A 241 -36.79 22.97 14.37
C MET A 241 -36.78 24.11 15.39
N PHE A 242 -35.76 24.95 15.31
CA PHE A 242 -35.64 26.17 16.09
C PHE A 242 -35.23 27.31 15.17
N ALA A 243 -35.92 28.44 15.29
CA ALA A 243 -35.60 29.67 14.57
C ALA A 243 -35.41 30.81 15.57
N CYS A 244 -34.72 31.85 15.11
CA CYS A 244 -34.43 33.04 15.92
C CYS A 244 -34.58 34.27 15.03
N LEU A 245 -35.40 35.22 15.48
CA LEU A 245 -35.60 36.49 14.82
C LEU A 245 -34.85 37.57 15.61
N ILE A 246 -34.01 38.34 14.93
CA ILE A 246 -33.35 39.53 15.49
C ILE A 246 -33.91 40.75 14.75
N THR A 247 -34.39 41.73 15.49
CA THR A 247 -34.96 42.98 14.93
C THR A 247 -34.26 44.19 15.53
N SER A 248 -34.30 45.31 14.81
CA SER A 248 -33.99 46.64 15.36
C SER A 248 -34.87 47.66 14.67
N MET A 249 -35.60 48.46 15.46
CA MET A 249 -36.46 49.53 14.94
C MET A 249 -35.70 50.80 14.55
N GLN A 250 -34.38 50.83 14.74
CA GLN A 250 -33.51 51.96 14.40
C GLN A 250 -32.83 51.82 13.03
N CYS A 251 -32.89 50.65 12.38
CA CYS A 251 -32.28 50.36 11.07
C CYS A 251 -32.97 51.01 9.85
N SER A 252 -33.74 52.08 10.06
CA SER A 252 -34.41 52.84 9.00
C SER A 252 -33.50 53.87 8.31
N SER A 253 -32.44 54.34 8.97
CA SER A 253 -31.40 55.20 8.38
C SER A 253 -30.27 54.39 7.73
N GLU A 254 -29.56 54.99 6.77
CA GLU A 254 -28.41 54.37 6.08
C GLU A 254 -27.29 53.97 7.05
N ASP A 255 -26.87 54.89 7.93
CA ASP A 255 -25.75 54.67 8.86
C ASP A 255 -25.99 53.45 9.77
N ASN A 256 -27.21 53.32 10.28
CA ASN A 256 -27.60 52.21 11.16
C ASN A 256 -27.66 50.86 10.41
N LYS A 257 -27.82 50.83 9.08
CA LYS A 257 -27.76 49.58 8.29
C LYS A 257 -26.34 49.03 8.22
N ALA A 258 -25.32 49.90 8.18
CA ALA A 258 -23.92 49.49 8.19
C ALA A 258 -23.55 48.88 9.55
N GLU A 259 -23.87 49.56 10.64
CA GLU A 259 -23.66 49.03 12.00
C GLU A 259 -24.44 47.75 12.26
N TRP A 260 -25.71 47.67 11.85
CA TRP A 260 -26.53 46.45 11.91
C TRP A 260 -25.92 45.28 11.12
N SER A 261 -25.26 45.55 10.00
CA SER A 261 -24.62 44.52 9.18
C SER A 261 -23.34 43.99 9.84
N ASN A 262 -22.53 44.87 10.43
CA ASN A 262 -21.39 44.49 11.25
C ASN A 262 -21.82 43.73 12.51
N PHE A 263 -22.86 44.20 13.22
CA PHE A 263 -23.42 43.53 14.39
C PHE A 263 -23.88 42.11 14.07
N LYS A 264 -24.67 41.90 12.99
CA LYS A 264 -25.05 40.55 12.54
C LYS A 264 -23.83 39.68 12.23
N ALA A 265 -22.82 40.22 11.55
CA ALA A 265 -21.61 39.48 11.18
C ALA A 265 -20.83 38.99 12.42
N SER A 266 -20.75 39.79 13.49
CA SER A 266 -20.12 39.40 14.75
C SER A 266 -21.01 38.52 15.64
N PHE A 267 -22.32 38.75 15.67
CA PHE A 267 -23.24 38.13 16.64
C PHE A 267 -23.82 36.78 16.18
N VAL A 268 -24.03 36.57 14.88
CA VAL A 268 -24.51 35.28 14.34
C VAL A 268 -23.53 34.12 14.62
N PRO A 269 -22.19 34.27 14.49
CA PRO A 269 -21.24 33.26 14.93
C PRO A 269 -21.36 32.91 16.43
N VAL A 270 -21.55 33.93 17.29
CA VAL A 270 -21.74 33.72 18.74
C VAL A 270 -23.00 32.91 19.02
N LEU A 271 -24.15 33.29 18.45
CA LEU A 271 -25.41 32.54 18.59
C LEU A 271 -25.28 31.07 18.10
N LYS A 272 -24.57 30.85 16.99
CA LYS A 272 -24.26 29.51 16.47
C LYS A 272 -23.40 28.68 17.44
N HIS A 273 -22.49 29.31 18.17
CA HIS A 273 -21.60 28.63 19.11
C HIS A 273 -22.17 28.47 20.53
N THR A 274 -23.12 29.31 20.96
CA THR A 274 -23.74 29.23 22.29
C THR A 274 -25.15 28.63 22.23
N CYS A 275 -26.16 29.43 21.89
CA CYS A 275 -27.58 29.08 21.98
C CYS A 275 -27.93 27.81 21.20
N PHE A 276 -27.54 27.73 19.92
CA PHE A 276 -27.83 26.56 19.10
C PHE A 276 -27.03 25.34 19.56
N LYS A 277 -25.75 25.51 19.94
CA LYS A 277 -24.87 24.40 20.38
C LYS A 277 -25.35 23.74 21.68
N MET A 278 -26.03 24.49 22.57
CA MET A 278 -26.66 23.94 23.78
C MET A 278 -28.01 23.26 23.51
N LEU A 279 -28.84 23.79 22.61
CA LEU A 279 -30.15 23.21 22.26
C LEU A 279 -30.04 21.93 21.39
N LEU A 280 -28.98 21.81 20.57
CA LEU A 280 -28.85 20.74 19.58
C LEU A 280 -28.38 19.37 20.11
N ARG A 281 -28.42 19.11 21.43
CA ARG A 281 -27.98 17.81 22.01
C ARG A 281 -28.76 16.59 21.47
N ILE A 282 -29.97 16.80 20.96
CA ILE A 282 -30.85 15.77 20.36
C ILE A 282 -30.90 15.86 18.81
N GLY A 283 -30.36 16.92 18.20
CA GLY A 283 -30.61 17.30 16.80
C GLY A 283 -29.38 17.40 15.90
N ARG A 284 -28.36 16.55 16.09
CA ARG A 284 -27.02 16.72 15.49
C ARG A 284 -26.94 16.82 13.95
N ASN A 285 -27.95 16.33 13.21
CA ASN A 285 -27.92 16.28 11.74
C ASN A 285 -28.65 17.47 11.06
N ILE A 286 -28.88 18.59 11.77
CA ILE A 286 -29.49 19.80 11.18
C ILE A 286 -28.67 21.05 11.53
N LEU A 287 -27.96 21.60 10.55
CA LEU A 287 -27.33 22.93 10.64
C LEU A 287 -28.31 24.02 10.19
N PRO A 288 -28.46 25.14 10.93
CA PRO A 288 -29.34 26.23 10.53
C PRO A 288 -28.75 27.01 9.34
N ARG A 289 -29.42 26.90 8.17
CA ARG A 289 -29.19 27.79 7.02
C ARG A 289 -29.94 29.13 7.22
N PRO A 290 -29.37 30.29 6.82
CA PRO A 290 -30.09 31.55 6.80
C PRO A 290 -31.10 31.57 5.64
N LEU A 291 -32.36 31.89 5.93
CA LEU A 291 -33.41 32.09 4.91
C LEU A 291 -33.40 33.53 4.38
N CYS A 292 -32.31 33.94 3.71
CA CYS A 292 -32.26 35.25 3.04
C CYS A 292 -31.24 35.35 1.89
N ASN A 293 -31.78 35.49 0.68
CA ASN A 293 -31.27 36.26 -0.46
C ASN A 293 -29.79 36.09 -0.88
N ALA A 294 -29.38 34.86 -1.19
CA ALA A 294 -28.28 34.61 -2.14
C ALA A 294 -28.56 33.30 -2.93
N PRO A 295 -28.30 33.23 -4.24
CA PRO A 295 -28.32 31.98 -4.98
C PRO A 295 -27.26 30.99 -4.45
N VAL A 296 -27.52 29.69 -4.58
CA VAL A 296 -26.59 28.62 -4.13
C VAL A 296 -25.37 28.47 -5.06
N PHE A 297 -25.40 29.10 -6.23
CA PHE A 297 -24.31 29.10 -7.22
C PHE A 297 -23.94 30.55 -7.61
N PRO A 298 -22.67 30.85 -7.89
CA PRO A 298 -22.28 32.14 -8.46
C PRO A 298 -22.84 32.28 -9.89
N GLU A 299 -23.35 33.46 -10.23
CA GLU A 299 -24.11 33.70 -11.48
C GLU A 299 -23.27 33.56 -12.77
N ASN A 300 -21.94 33.49 -12.65
CA ASN A 300 -20.99 33.64 -13.75
C ASN A 300 -20.81 32.40 -14.67
N GLU A 301 -21.45 31.26 -14.40
CA GLU A 301 -21.43 30.09 -15.33
C GLU A 301 -22.65 30.02 -16.29
N TYR A 302 -23.65 30.89 -16.11
CA TYR A 302 -24.85 30.92 -16.99
C TYR A 302 -24.98 32.20 -17.84
N GLY A 303 -23.91 32.98 -17.95
CA GLY A 303 -23.86 34.26 -18.65
C GLY A 303 -23.82 34.19 -20.20
N GLN A 304 -24.83 33.60 -20.85
CA GLN A 304 -25.28 34.01 -22.20
C GLN A 304 -26.77 33.71 -22.38
N GLU A 305 -27.53 34.74 -22.79
CA GLU A 305 -28.93 34.63 -23.19
C GLU A 305 -29.05 33.80 -24.48
N SER A 306 -29.86 32.75 -24.47
CA SER A 306 -30.12 31.91 -25.65
C SER A 306 -31.54 31.33 -25.61
N ASP A 307 -32.44 31.92 -26.40
CA ASP A 307 -33.74 31.43 -26.86
C ASP A 307 -34.48 30.37 -26.04
N GLY A 308 -35.39 30.84 -25.17
CA GLY A 308 -36.76 30.30 -25.00
C GLY A 308 -36.98 28.91 -24.41
N ALA A 309 -35.98 28.03 -24.39
CA ALA A 309 -36.05 26.68 -23.84
C ALA A 309 -35.30 26.61 -22.50
N SER A 310 -35.99 26.20 -21.44
CA SER A 310 -35.35 25.94 -20.14
C SER A 310 -34.32 24.83 -20.29
N ARG A 311 -33.05 25.12 -20.04
CA ARG A 311 -32.00 24.10 -19.99
C ARG A 311 -32.37 23.08 -18.89
N PRO A 312 -32.32 21.75 -19.16
CA PRO A 312 -32.73 20.75 -18.18
C PRO A 312 -31.86 20.80 -16.93
N VAL A 313 -32.45 20.46 -15.79
CA VAL A 313 -31.75 20.45 -14.50
C VAL A 313 -30.76 19.28 -14.49
N PRO A 314 -29.49 19.46 -14.06
CA PRO A 314 -28.49 18.40 -14.07
C PRO A 314 -28.67 17.45 -12.86
N TRP A 315 -29.83 16.80 -12.77
CA TRP A 315 -30.26 15.99 -11.62
C TRP A 315 -29.23 14.95 -11.17
N GLU A 316 -28.63 14.19 -12.10
CA GLU A 316 -27.61 13.20 -11.79
C GLU A 316 -26.41 13.81 -11.05
N ARG A 317 -25.90 14.96 -11.51
CA ARG A 317 -24.77 15.64 -10.86
C ARG A 317 -25.13 16.18 -9.48
N LEU A 318 -26.37 16.62 -9.29
CA LEU A 318 -26.87 17.05 -7.99
C LEU A 318 -26.98 15.84 -7.05
N ALA A 319 -27.41 14.68 -7.56
CA ALA A 319 -27.48 13.43 -6.81
C ALA A 319 -26.09 12.90 -6.43
N ASP A 320 -25.13 12.87 -7.36
CA ASP A 320 -23.72 12.53 -7.10
C ASP A 320 -23.13 13.42 -5.98
N VAL A 321 -23.44 14.72 -6.00
CA VAL A 321 -23.03 15.69 -4.98
C VAL A 321 -23.73 15.45 -3.63
N ALA A 322 -25.00 15.01 -3.62
CA ALA A 322 -25.71 14.63 -2.40
C ALA A 322 -25.13 13.35 -1.78
N VAL A 323 -24.76 12.34 -2.59
CA VAL A 323 -24.02 11.15 -2.12
C VAL A 323 -22.69 11.56 -1.50
N MET A 324 -21.91 12.44 -2.16
CA MET A 324 -20.65 12.98 -1.61
C MET A 324 -20.82 13.81 -0.33
N GLN A 325 -22.04 14.23 0.02
CA GLN A 325 -22.37 14.91 1.27
C GLN A 325 -22.99 13.98 2.33
N GLY A 326 -23.21 12.71 2.01
CA GLY A 326 -23.87 11.73 2.88
C GLY A 326 -25.40 11.88 2.93
N ASP A 327 -26.02 12.74 2.13
CA ASP A 327 -27.47 12.90 2.06
C ASP A 327 -28.07 11.93 1.04
N LEU A 328 -28.01 10.64 1.40
CA LEU A 328 -28.46 9.52 0.56
C LEU A 328 -29.95 9.59 0.22
N TRP A 329 -30.78 10.16 1.09
CA TRP A 329 -32.20 10.34 0.82
C TRP A 329 -32.43 11.44 -0.23
N HIS A 330 -31.74 12.58 -0.10
CA HIS A 330 -31.81 13.61 -1.13
C HIS A 330 -31.22 13.12 -2.47
N ALA A 331 -30.14 12.34 -2.43
CA ALA A 331 -29.59 11.68 -3.61
C ALA A 331 -30.60 10.74 -4.29
N ALA A 332 -31.30 9.88 -3.54
CA ALA A 332 -32.31 8.99 -4.10
C ALA A 332 -33.48 9.74 -4.76
N VAL A 333 -33.92 10.86 -4.20
CA VAL A 333 -34.91 11.76 -4.82
C VAL A 333 -34.36 12.38 -6.10
N LEU A 334 -33.12 12.90 -6.08
CA LEU A 334 -32.50 13.52 -7.26
C LEU A 334 -32.24 12.50 -8.39
N TYR A 335 -31.85 11.26 -8.08
CA TYR A 335 -31.80 10.17 -9.07
C TYR A 335 -33.17 9.79 -9.61
N SER A 336 -34.24 9.93 -8.82
CA SER A 336 -35.60 9.69 -9.29
C SER A 336 -36.01 10.73 -10.34
N ASN A 337 -35.73 12.02 -10.10
CA ASN A 337 -35.94 13.06 -11.11
C ASN A 337 -35.06 12.84 -12.35
N ALA A 338 -33.81 12.38 -12.18
CA ALA A 338 -32.93 12.02 -13.29
C ALA A 338 -33.48 10.84 -14.12
N LEU A 339 -34.22 9.92 -13.50
CA LEU A 339 -34.88 8.80 -14.16
C LEU A 339 -36.17 9.19 -14.89
N GLU A 340 -36.87 10.23 -14.44
CA GLU A 340 -38.01 10.82 -15.17
C GLU A 340 -37.56 11.56 -16.45
N ASP A 341 -36.40 12.24 -16.40
CA ASP A 341 -35.78 12.89 -17.57
C ASP A 341 -35.01 11.90 -18.48
N ALA A 342 -34.82 10.64 -18.08
CA ALA A 342 -34.07 9.63 -18.83
C ALA A 342 -34.96 8.84 -19.81
N THR A 343 -34.42 8.49 -20.98
CA THR A 343 -35.09 7.57 -21.92
C THR A 343 -35.32 6.22 -21.25
N GLU A 344 -36.58 5.82 -21.08
CA GLU A 344 -36.92 4.51 -20.50
C GLU A 344 -36.28 3.38 -21.31
N GLY A 345 -35.70 2.40 -20.60
CA GLY A 345 -35.03 1.25 -21.20
C GLY A 345 -33.60 1.49 -21.70
N SER A 346 -33.00 2.66 -21.43
CA SER A 346 -31.63 2.98 -21.84
C SER A 346 -30.57 2.57 -20.81
N ASP A 347 -29.33 2.35 -21.28
CA ASP A 347 -28.12 2.16 -20.45
C ASP A 347 -27.93 3.30 -19.43
N ALA A 348 -28.33 4.53 -19.78
CA ALA A 348 -28.30 5.67 -18.87
C ALA A 348 -29.30 5.49 -17.70
N ALA A 349 -30.52 5.04 -17.99
CA ALA A 349 -31.49 4.67 -16.96
C ALA A 349 -30.99 3.50 -16.10
N ALA A 350 -30.32 2.50 -16.68
CA ALA A 350 -29.70 1.41 -15.92
C ALA A 350 -28.60 1.91 -14.96
N GLY A 351 -27.74 2.85 -15.42
CA GLY A 351 -26.73 3.51 -14.59
C GLY A 351 -27.34 4.29 -13.41
N LEU A 352 -28.40 5.06 -13.67
CA LEU A 352 -29.14 5.81 -12.66
C LEU A 352 -29.86 4.90 -11.66
N LEU A 353 -30.50 3.82 -12.12
CA LEU A 353 -31.10 2.80 -11.25
C LEU A 353 -30.04 2.14 -10.35
N SER A 354 -28.87 1.79 -10.89
CA SER A 354 -27.75 1.26 -10.08
C SER A 354 -27.28 2.26 -9.01
N LYS A 355 -27.15 3.56 -9.35
CA LYS A 355 -26.80 4.60 -8.36
C LYS A 355 -27.89 4.80 -7.29
N ARG A 356 -29.17 4.68 -7.66
CA ARG A 356 -30.30 4.81 -6.72
C ARG A 356 -30.46 3.58 -5.82
N ALA A 357 -30.19 2.38 -6.34
CA ALA A 357 -30.11 1.14 -5.55
C ALA A 357 -29.05 1.24 -4.43
N ASP A 358 -27.84 1.73 -4.73
CA ASP A 358 -26.81 1.98 -3.70
C ASP A 358 -27.33 2.89 -2.58
N CYS A 359 -28.10 3.93 -2.93
CA CYS A 359 -28.68 4.84 -1.95
C CYS A 359 -29.73 4.12 -1.07
N TYR A 360 -30.63 3.34 -1.67
CA TYR A 360 -31.65 2.59 -0.93
C TYR A 360 -31.04 1.50 -0.02
N ALA A 361 -30.05 0.74 -0.49
CA ALA A 361 -29.36 -0.27 0.33
C ALA A 361 -28.70 0.37 1.57
N ASN A 362 -27.98 1.48 1.40
CA ASN A 362 -27.35 2.20 2.50
C ASN A 362 -28.36 2.93 3.44
N LEU A 363 -29.59 3.16 2.98
CA LEU A 363 -30.71 3.66 3.81
C LEU A 363 -31.45 2.53 4.57
N GLY A 364 -31.20 1.27 4.24
CA GLY A 364 -31.94 0.11 4.76
C GLY A 364 -33.24 -0.22 4.02
N GLU A 365 -33.53 0.46 2.91
CA GLU A 365 -34.73 0.30 2.08
C GLU A 365 -34.56 -0.89 1.10
N ALA A 366 -34.43 -2.10 1.66
CA ALA A 366 -34.00 -3.31 0.94
C ALA A 366 -34.88 -3.65 -0.28
N ASP A 367 -36.21 -3.60 -0.15
CA ASP A 367 -37.14 -3.87 -1.26
C ASP A 367 -36.98 -2.89 -2.43
N ALA A 368 -36.80 -1.60 -2.12
CA ALA A 368 -36.60 -0.55 -3.13
C ALA A 368 -35.24 -0.71 -3.84
N SER A 369 -34.18 -1.03 -3.07
CA SER A 369 -32.88 -1.36 -3.62
C SER A 369 -32.93 -2.59 -4.55
N LEU A 370 -33.68 -3.63 -4.16
CA LEU A 370 -33.78 -4.86 -4.93
C LEU A 370 -34.53 -4.66 -6.24
N ALA A 371 -35.61 -3.85 -6.24
CA ALA A 371 -36.36 -3.51 -7.43
C ALA A 371 -35.50 -2.73 -8.45
N ASP A 372 -34.77 -1.70 -7.99
CA ASP A 372 -33.88 -0.91 -8.85
C ASP A 372 -32.69 -1.73 -9.37
N ALA A 373 -32.06 -2.55 -8.52
CA ALA A 373 -30.94 -3.40 -8.91
C ALA A 373 -31.37 -4.46 -9.94
N LYS A 374 -32.55 -5.07 -9.78
CA LYS A 374 -33.13 -6.00 -10.77
C LYS A 374 -33.40 -5.29 -12.09
N LYS A 375 -34.06 -4.13 -12.09
CA LYS A 375 -34.32 -3.37 -13.35
C LYS A 375 -33.00 -2.93 -14.02
N ALA A 376 -31.96 -2.57 -13.26
CA ALA A 376 -30.63 -2.29 -13.82
C ALA A 376 -29.97 -3.53 -14.44
N ALA A 377 -30.09 -4.70 -13.80
CA ALA A 377 -29.56 -5.97 -14.31
C ALA A 377 -30.31 -6.48 -15.54
N GLU A 378 -31.64 -6.27 -15.63
CA GLU A 378 -32.46 -6.59 -16.80
C GLU A 378 -32.07 -5.74 -18.03
N LEU A 379 -31.80 -4.44 -17.82
CA LEU A 379 -31.36 -3.54 -18.90
C LEU A 379 -29.93 -3.82 -19.35
N MET A 380 -29.02 -4.16 -18.42
CA MET A 380 -27.60 -4.41 -18.72
C MET A 380 -27.12 -5.79 -18.19
N PRO A 381 -27.60 -6.92 -18.75
CA PRO A 381 -27.35 -8.27 -18.22
C PRO A 381 -25.91 -8.79 -18.35
N LYS A 382 -24.99 -7.96 -18.85
CA LYS A 382 -23.54 -8.19 -18.91
C LYS A 382 -22.72 -7.25 -18.00
N TRP A 383 -23.37 -6.33 -17.30
CA TRP A 383 -22.71 -5.46 -16.32
C TRP A 383 -22.74 -6.14 -14.95
N ALA A 384 -21.58 -6.38 -14.34
CA ALA A 384 -21.50 -7.16 -13.10
C ALA A 384 -22.13 -6.45 -11.89
N LYS A 385 -21.97 -5.12 -11.77
CA LYS A 385 -22.37 -4.35 -10.59
C LYS A 385 -23.87 -4.52 -10.22
N PRO A 386 -24.85 -4.39 -11.14
CA PRO A 386 -26.24 -4.66 -10.82
C PRO A 386 -26.50 -6.05 -10.23
N TRP A 387 -25.80 -7.09 -10.69
CA TRP A 387 -25.94 -8.43 -10.13
C TRP A 387 -25.40 -8.53 -8.69
N GLY A 388 -24.29 -7.86 -8.39
CA GLY A 388 -23.79 -7.72 -7.01
C GLY A 388 -24.76 -6.92 -6.12
N GLN A 389 -25.38 -5.87 -6.66
CA GLN A 389 -26.40 -5.08 -5.98
C GLN A 389 -27.70 -5.86 -5.70
N VAL A 390 -28.14 -6.72 -6.63
CA VAL A 390 -29.23 -7.68 -6.38
C VAL A 390 -28.84 -8.65 -5.28
N GLY A 391 -27.64 -9.22 -5.35
CA GLY A 391 -27.10 -10.12 -4.31
C GLY A 391 -27.11 -9.48 -2.92
N TRP A 392 -26.67 -8.22 -2.83
CA TRP A 392 -26.65 -7.45 -1.60
C TRP A 392 -28.06 -7.14 -1.10
N ALA A 393 -28.94 -6.59 -1.94
CA ALA A 393 -30.28 -6.21 -1.55
C ALA A 393 -31.13 -7.42 -1.10
N SER A 394 -31.07 -8.56 -1.80
CA SER A 394 -31.72 -9.81 -1.36
C SER A 394 -31.16 -10.35 -0.03
N SER A 395 -29.90 -10.02 0.31
CA SER A 395 -29.29 -10.38 1.61
C SER A 395 -29.61 -9.42 2.75
N LEU A 396 -30.26 -8.27 2.48
CA LEU A 396 -30.79 -7.35 3.48
C LEU A 396 -32.27 -7.65 3.83
N LEU A 397 -32.95 -8.47 3.02
CA LEU A 397 -34.30 -8.95 3.28
C LEU A 397 -34.30 -10.06 4.36
N PRO A 398 -35.46 -10.37 4.98
CA PRO A 398 -35.58 -11.49 5.90
C PRO A 398 -35.10 -12.81 5.28
N GLU A 399 -34.27 -13.54 6.02
CA GLU A 399 -33.64 -14.76 5.50
C GLU A 399 -34.67 -15.90 5.32
N SER A 400 -34.77 -16.39 4.09
CA SER A 400 -35.45 -17.62 3.70
C SER A 400 -34.57 -18.40 2.72
N ALA A 401 -34.92 -19.66 2.43
CA ALA A 401 -34.18 -20.43 1.43
C ALA A 401 -34.23 -19.76 0.04
N GLU A 402 -35.36 -19.10 -0.28
CA GLU A 402 -35.59 -18.38 -1.53
C GLU A 402 -34.77 -17.08 -1.61
N THR A 403 -34.75 -16.25 -0.56
CA THR A 403 -33.97 -14.99 -0.57
C THR A 403 -32.46 -15.25 -0.56
N LEU A 404 -32.03 -16.29 0.17
CA LEU A 404 -30.63 -16.75 0.13
C LEU A 404 -30.27 -17.35 -1.24
N GLN A 405 -31.12 -18.14 -1.88
CA GLN A 405 -30.85 -18.71 -3.20
C GLN A 405 -30.81 -17.62 -4.29
N GLU A 406 -31.72 -16.64 -4.25
CA GLU A 406 -31.67 -15.47 -5.15
C GLU A 406 -30.36 -14.68 -4.97
N SER A 407 -29.94 -14.46 -3.72
CA SER A 407 -28.67 -13.79 -3.42
C SER A 407 -27.45 -14.60 -3.91
N VAL A 408 -27.45 -15.93 -3.77
CA VAL A 408 -26.42 -16.82 -4.34
C VAL A 408 -26.37 -16.74 -5.85
N ASP A 409 -27.51 -16.78 -6.55
CA ASP A 409 -27.53 -16.74 -8.01
C ASP A 409 -27.10 -15.37 -8.54
N ALA A 410 -27.51 -14.28 -7.89
CA ALA A 410 -27.12 -12.92 -8.24
C ALA A 410 -25.61 -12.68 -8.01
N TYR A 411 -25.05 -13.03 -6.84
CA TYR A 411 -23.61 -12.92 -6.61
C TYR A 411 -22.81 -13.89 -7.50
N SER A 412 -23.32 -15.11 -7.76
CA SER A 412 -22.71 -16.00 -8.75
C SER A 412 -22.64 -15.31 -10.11
N ARG A 413 -23.71 -14.62 -10.52
CA ARG A 413 -23.77 -13.93 -11.81
C ARG A 413 -22.86 -12.70 -11.89
N ALA A 414 -22.67 -11.98 -10.78
CA ALA A 414 -21.68 -10.92 -10.68
C ALA A 414 -20.26 -11.46 -10.90
N VAL A 415 -19.87 -12.49 -10.13
CA VAL A 415 -18.55 -13.14 -10.22
C VAL A 415 -18.34 -13.83 -11.58
N GLU A 416 -19.38 -14.39 -12.21
CA GLU A 416 -19.29 -14.94 -13.57
C GLU A 416 -18.87 -13.90 -14.62
N LEU A 417 -19.27 -12.64 -14.44
CA LEU A 417 -18.99 -11.52 -15.35
C LEU A 417 -17.67 -10.81 -15.00
N GLU A 418 -17.46 -10.50 -13.72
CA GLU A 418 -16.29 -9.80 -13.21
C GLU A 418 -15.98 -10.31 -11.78
N PRO A 419 -14.95 -11.15 -11.58
CA PRO A 419 -14.59 -11.74 -10.26
C PRO A 419 -14.05 -10.76 -9.20
N PHE A 420 -14.77 -9.68 -8.91
CA PHE A 420 -14.39 -8.69 -7.90
C PHE A 420 -14.33 -9.31 -6.49
N GLY A 421 -13.36 -8.88 -5.68
CA GLY A 421 -13.08 -9.48 -4.37
C GLY A 421 -14.28 -9.45 -3.42
N GLY A 422 -15.00 -8.32 -3.37
CA GLY A 422 -16.20 -8.16 -2.54
C GLY A 422 -17.32 -9.14 -2.93
N ASP A 423 -17.60 -9.31 -4.22
CA ASP A 423 -18.64 -10.24 -4.70
C ASP A 423 -18.24 -11.71 -4.48
N VAL A 424 -16.95 -12.05 -4.57
CA VAL A 424 -16.42 -13.39 -4.27
C VAL A 424 -16.54 -13.70 -2.76
N GLU A 425 -16.27 -12.73 -1.89
CA GLU A 425 -16.42 -12.91 -0.43
C GLU A 425 -17.90 -12.93 -0.01
N ALA A 426 -18.74 -12.10 -0.61
CA ALA A 426 -20.18 -12.12 -0.38
C ALA A 426 -20.81 -13.44 -0.87
N LEU A 427 -20.45 -13.93 -2.06
CA LEU A 427 -20.88 -15.24 -2.56
C LEU A 427 -20.52 -16.36 -1.58
N HIS A 428 -19.29 -16.35 -1.05
CA HIS A 428 -18.85 -17.32 -0.04
C HIS A 428 -19.73 -17.26 1.24
N GLY A 429 -19.96 -16.05 1.75
CA GLY A 429 -20.76 -15.83 2.96
C GLY A 429 -22.25 -16.18 2.81
N VAL A 430 -22.86 -15.93 1.64
CA VAL A 430 -24.28 -16.26 1.40
C VAL A 430 -24.44 -17.76 1.15
N VAL A 431 -23.56 -18.42 0.40
CA VAL A 431 -23.61 -19.89 0.21
C VAL A 431 -23.47 -20.61 1.55
N GLY A 432 -22.62 -20.13 2.47
CA GLY A 432 -22.51 -20.68 3.82
C GLY A 432 -23.83 -20.63 4.62
N ARG A 433 -24.63 -19.56 4.46
CA ARG A 433 -25.96 -19.44 5.10
C ARG A 433 -27.02 -20.28 4.39
N LEU A 434 -26.98 -20.37 3.05
CA LEU A 434 -27.85 -21.27 2.29
C LEU A 434 -27.62 -22.76 2.64
N MET A 435 -26.37 -23.17 2.88
CA MET A 435 -26.04 -24.50 3.41
C MET A 435 -26.67 -24.74 4.80
N ALA A 436 -26.63 -23.75 5.69
CA ALA A 436 -27.29 -23.85 7.00
C ALA A 436 -28.83 -23.90 6.89
N ALA A 437 -29.41 -23.32 5.83
CA ALA A 437 -30.83 -23.41 5.49
C ALA A 437 -31.23 -24.72 4.78
N GLY A 438 -30.28 -25.59 4.42
CA GLY A 438 -30.54 -26.93 3.87
C GLY A 438 -30.38 -27.08 2.36
N ASP A 439 -29.41 -26.39 1.74
CA ASP A 439 -29.00 -26.64 0.34
C ASP A 439 -28.71 -28.14 0.07
N ALA A 440 -29.15 -28.61 -1.10
CA ALA A 440 -28.97 -29.97 -1.57
C ALA A 440 -27.79 -30.16 -2.55
N LYS A 441 -27.17 -29.06 -3.04
CA LYS A 441 -26.00 -29.12 -3.94
C LYS A 441 -24.76 -29.60 -3.18
N SER A 442 -23.99 -30.52 -3.74
CA SER A 442 -22.72 -30.94 -3.13
C SER A 442 -21.54 -30.05 -3.53
N SER A 443 -20.46 -30.07 -2.75
CA SER A 443 -19.19 -29.47 -3.18
C SER A 443 -18.58 -30.16 -4.41
N ASP A 444 -18.93 -31.42 -4.70
CA ASP A 444 -18.42 -32.15 -5.85
C ASP A 444 -19.07 -31.66 -7.17
N ASP A 445 -20.36 -31.30 -7.14
CA ASP A 445 -21.09 -30.77 -8.29
C ASP A 445 -20.54 -29.40 -8.73
N GLU A 446 -20.36 -28.47 -7.77
CA GLU A 446 -19.81 -27.14 -8.06
C GLU A 446 -18.31 -27.21 -8.40
N LYS A 447 -17.55 -28.15 -7.83
CA LYS A 447 -16.17 -28.46 -8.26
C LYS A 447 -16.14 -28.94 -9.72
N LYS A 448 -17.08 -29.81 -10.11
CA LYS A 448 -17.20 -30.29 -11.49
C LYS A 448 -17.56 -29.15 -12.46
N ARG A 449 -18.56 -28.32 -12.12
CA ARG A 449 -18.89 -27.09 -12.87
C ARG A 449 -17.67 -26.19 -13.06
N GLY A 450 -16.88 -25.99 -12.00
CA GLY A 450 -15.65 -25.20 -12.05
C GLY A 450 -14.58 -25.79 -12.97
N ASN A 451 -14.40 -27.12 -12.97
CA ASN A 451 -13.49 -27.81 -13.90
C ASN A 451 -13.96 -27.66 -15.36
N GLU A 452 -15.24 -27.89 -15.65
CA GLU A 452 -15.80 -27.74 -17.00
C GLU A 452 -15.69 -26.30 -17.52
N ALA A 453 -15.85 -25.30 -16.64
CA ALA A 453 -15.63 -23.90 -16.98
C ALA A 453 -14.15 -23.59 -17.27
N MET A 454 -13.20 -24.16 -16.51
CA MET A 454 -11.77 -24.02 -16.79
C MET A 454 -11.37 -24.61 -18.16
N GLU A 455 -11.97 -25.73 -18.55
CA GLU A 455 -11.74 -26.37 -19.86
C GLU A 455 -12.31 -25.54 -21.02
N LYS A 456 -13.45 -24.88 -20.83
CA LYS A 456 -14.06 -23.96 -21.82
C LYS A 456 -13.36 -22.59 -21.91
N GLY A 457 -12.54 -22.23 -20.92
CA GLY A 457 -11.96 -20.89 -20.77
C GLY A 457 -12.88 -19.87 -20.09
N GLU A 458 -13.98 -20.32 -19.50
CA GLU A 458 -15.00 -19.51 -18.81
C GLU A 458 -14.54 -19.16 -17.38
N TYR A 459 -13.40 -18.48 -17.25
CA TYR A 459 -12.68 -18.37 -15.97
C TYR A 459 -13.48 -17.67 -14.84
N GLY A 460 -14.37 -16.73 -15.15
CA GLY A 460 -15.28 -16.13 -14.15
C GLY A 460 -16.27 -17.15 -13.59
N VAL A 461 -16.86 -17.99 -14.45
CA VAL A 461 -17.72 -19.13 -14.06
C VAL A 461 -16.95 -20.13 -13.22
N ALA A 462 -15.66 -20.36 -13.53
CA ALA A 462 -14.79 -21.19 -12.69
C ALA A 462 -14.56 -20.58 -11.30
N VAL A 463 -14.32 -19.27 -11.19
CA VAL A 463 -14.20 -18.60 -9.87
C VAL A 463 -15.50 -18.71 -9.07
N ALA A 464 -16.65 -18.43 -9.68
CA ALA A 464 -17.96 -18.53 -9.02
C ALA A 464 -18.23 -19.97 -8.52
N ALA A 465 -18.03 -20.97 -9.38
CA ALA A 465 -18.26 -22.38 -9.06
C ALA A 465 -17.28 -22.91 -7.99
N TYR A 466 -15.98 -22.62 -8.08
CA TYR A 466 -15.03 -23.02 -7.03
C TYR A 466 -15.28 -22.29 -5.70
N THR A 467 -15.71 -21.03 -5.73
CA THR A 467 -16.16 -20.31 -4.52
C THR A 467 -17.37 -21.03 -3.90
N SER A 468 -18.36 -21.37 -4.71
CA SER A 468 -19.50 -22.18 -4.31
C SER A 468 -19.10 -23.55 -3.75
N ALA A 469 -18.08 -24.22 -4.29
CA ALA A 469 -17.58 -25.49 -3.76
C ALA A 469 -16.89 -25.32 -2.39
N ILE A 470 -15.94 -24.37 -2.27
CA ILE A 470 -15.19 -24.07 -1.03
C ILE A 470 -16.14 -23.78 0.15
N SER A 471 -17.26 -23.12 -0.13
CA SER A 471 -18.30 -22.73 0.84
C SER A 471 -19.15 -23.90 1.36
N ARG A 472 -19.12 -25.06 0.68
CA ARG A 472 -19.93 -26.25 1.01
C ARG A 472 -19.13 -27.34 1.74
N ILE A 473 -17.85 -27.08 2.03
CA ILE A 473 -16.99 -27.93 2.85
C ILE A 473 -16.91 -27.32 4.26
N GLN A 474 -16.77 -28.17 5.28
CA GLN A 474 -16.44 -27.73 6.65
C GLN A 474 -14.92 -27.85 6.88
N PRO A 475 -14.26 -26.87 7.53
CA PRO A 475 -12.83 -26.98 7.87
C PRO A 475 -12.53 -28.17 8.79
N SER A 476 -11.81 -29.16 8.27
CA SER A 476 -11.33 -30.33 9.01
C SER A 476 -10.03 -30.87 8.41
N GLU A 477 -9.34 -31.78 9.12
CA GLU A 477 -8.10 -32.41 8.65
C GLU A 477 -8.35 -33.33 7.45
N GLU A 478 -9.49 -34.02 7.41
CA GLU A 478 -9.93 -34.85 6.28
C GLU A 478 -10.27 -33.98 5.05
N ALA A 479 -10.82 -32.79 5.27
CA ALA A 479 -11.16 -31.83 4.23
C ALA A 479 -9.93 -31.09 3.65
N ALA A 480 -8.80 -31.08 4.35
CA ALA A 480 -7.58 -30.32 4.01
C ALA A 480 -7.13 -30.50 2.54
N LEU A 481 -7.11 -31.73 2.04
CA LEU A 481 -6.76 -32.03 0.64
C LEU A 481 -7.77 -31.44 -0.35
N GLN A 482 -9.07 -31.44 -0.02
CA GLN A 482 -10.11 -30.89 -0.89
C GLN A 482 -10.02 -29.35 -0.95
N TYR A 483 -9.82 -28.70 0.20
CA TYR A 483 -9.56 -27.26 0.25
C TYR A 483 -8.31 -26.87 -0.55
N ALA A 484 -7.19 -27.58 -0.36
CA ALA A 484 -5.96 -27.28 -1.08
C ALA A 484 -6.11 -27.43 -2.61
N LEU A 485 -6.88 -28.43 -3.07
CA LEU A 485 -7.19 -28.62 -4.48
C LEU A 485 -8.16 -27.57 -5.04
N LEU A 486 -9.17 -27.15 -4.26
CA LEU A 486 -10.14 -26.13 -4.68
C LEU A 486 -9.52 -24.73 -4.72
N PHE A 487 -8.83 -24.30 -3.65
CA PHE A 487 -8.07 -23.05 -3.65
C PHE A 487 -6.99 -23.05 -4.74
N GLY A 488 -6.26 -24.15 -4.92
CA GLY A 488 -5.29 -24.30 -6.01
C GLY A 488 -5.90 -24.32 -7.41
N ASN A 489 -7.20 -24.62 -7.57
CA ASN A 489 -7.91 -24.51 -8.83
C ASN A 489 -8.51 -23.10 -9.04
N ARG A 490 -9.05 -22.46 -8.00
CA ARG A 490 -9.58 -21.07 -8.05
C ARG A 490 -8.46 -20.05 -8.25
N SER A 491 -7.32 -20.24 -7.60
CA SER A 491 -6.06 -19.55 -7.90
C SER A 491 -5.69 -19.61 -9.39
N ALA A 492 -5.86 -20.77 -10.03
CA ALA A 492 -5.56 -20.93 -11.45
C ALA A 492 -6.55 -20.18 -12.37
N ALA A 493 -7.82 -20.04 -11.95
CA ALA A 493 -8.79 -19.22 -12.65
C ALA A 493 -8.44 -17.73 -12.54
N PHE A 494 -8.13 -17.24 -11.33
CA PHE A 494 -7.63 -15.87 -11.11
C PHE A 494 -6.33 -15.59 -11.88
N ALA A 495 -5.39 -16.54 -11.93
CA ALA A 495 -4.16 -16.42 -12.70
C ALA A 495 -4.40 -16.32 -14.22
N ARG A 496 -5.39 -17.05 -14.76
CA ARG A 496 -5.81 -16.92 -16.17
C ARG A 496 -6.44 -15.56 -16.47
N LEU A 497 -7.13 -14.97 -15.48
CA LEU A 497 -7.66 -13.61 -15.52
C LEU A 497 -6.62 -12.52 -15.22
N LYS A 498 -5.37 -12.89 -14.88
CA LYS A 498 -4.28 -12.00 -14.44
C LYS A 498 -4.58 -11.26 -13.12
N MET A 499 -5.50 -11.76 -12.31
CA MET A 499 -5.84 -11.25 -10.99
C MET A 499 -4.84 -11.81 -9.97
N TRP A 500 -3.60 -11.34 -10.05
CA TRP A 500 -2.45 -12.00 -9.39
C TRP A 500 -2.56 -12.02 -7.87
N ASP A 501 -3.03 -10.95 -7.23
CA ASP A 501 -3.12 -10.89 -5.78
C ASP A 501 -4.15 -11.89 -5.22
N SER A 502 -5.32 -12.01 -5.88
CA SER A 502 -6.32 -13.05 -5.61
C SER A 502 -5.76 -14.46 -5.87
N ALA A 503 -4.98 -14.63 -6.93
CA ALA A 503 -4.34 -15.92 -7.25
C ALA A 503 -3.27 -16.34 -6.23
N ILE A 504 -2.49 -15.38 -5.71
CA ILE A 504 -1.51 -15.59 -4.64
C ILE A 504 -2.21 -15.91 -3.33
N ALA A 505 -3.23 -15.13 -2.94
CA ALA A 505 -3.97 -15.32 -1.70
C ALA A 505 -4.68 -16.69 -1.64
N ASP A 506 -5.28 -17.14 -2.73
CA ASP A 506 -5.85 -18.49 -2.82
C ASP A 506 -4.76 -19.57 -2.81
N ALA A 507 -3.68 -19.42 -3.56
CA ALA A 507 -2.63 -20.44 -3.58
C ALA A 507 -1.95 -20.58 -2.20
N GLN A 508 -1.78 -19.48 -1.49
CA GLN A 508 -1.29 -19.44 -0.11
C GLN A 508 -2.23 -20.20 0.83
N LYS A 509 -3.54 -19.94 0.80
CA LYS A 509 -4.56 -20.74 1.53
C LYS A 509 -4.51 -22.23 1.15
N GLY A 510 -4.19 -22.54 -0.11
CA GLY A 510 -4.01 -23.92 -0.57
C GLY A 510 -2.78 -24.62 0.03
N VAL A 511 -1.66 -23.90 0.18
CA VAL A 511 -0.43 -24.39 0.85
C VAL A 511 -0.64 -24.50 2.37
N GLU A 512 -1.35 -23.55 2.98
CA GLU A 512 -1.71 -23.58 4.41
C GLU A 512 -2.64 -24.75 4.73
N ALA A 513 -3.63 -25.03 3.87
CA ALA A 513 -4.52 -26.18 4.01
C ALA A 513 -3.78 -27.52 3.86
N LYS A 514 -2.84 -27.64 2.91
CA LYS A 514 -2.05 -28.87 2.74
C LYS A 514 -0.61 -28.58 2.29
N ASN A 515 0.29 -28.46 3.27
CA ASN A 515 1.68 -28.08 3.03
C ASN A 515 2.52 -29.17 2.31
N ASP A 516 2.10 -30.44 2.35
CA ASP A 516 2.75 -31.59 1.70
C ASP A 516 2.23 -31.86 0.27
N LEU A 517 1.54 -30.90 -0.35
CA LEU A 517 1.01 -31.03 -1.71
C LEU A 517 1.84 -30.23 -2.74
N PRO A 518 2.67 -30.87 -3.60
CA PRO A 518 3.46 -30.19 -4.63
C PRO A 518 2.63 -29.29 -5.55
N LYS A 519 1.39 -29.72 -5.84
CA LYS A 519 0.42 -28.95 -6.65
C LYS A 519 0.01 -27.63 -6.00
N ALA A 520 -0.05 -27.52 -4.66
CA ALA A 520 -0.36 -26.25 -4.00
C ALA A 520 0.81 -25.27 -4.14
N HIS A 521 2.03 -25.73 -3.83
CA HIS A 521 3.26 -24.93 -4.00
C HIS A 521 3.43 -24.45 -5.44
N ALA A 522 3.31 -25.32 -6.45
CA ALA A 522 3.46 -24.87 -7.84
C ALA A 522 2.38 -23.87 -8.29
N ARG A 523 1.17 -23.88 -7.69
CA ARG A 523 0.17 -22.82 -7.93
C ARG A 523 0.61 -21.49 -7.33
N LEU A 524 1.17 -21.50 -6.12
CA LEU A 524 1.71 -20.31 -5.46
C LEU A 524 2.90 -19.75 -6.24
N GLY A 525 3.84 -20.60 -6.66
CA GLY A 525 4.94 -20.24 -7.55
C GLY A 525 4.44 -19.66 -8.89
N THR A 526 3.41 -20.26 -9.50
CA THR A 526 2.81 -19.76 -10.76
C THR A 526 2.21 -18.36 -10.58
N ALA A 527 1.47 -18.12 -9.49
CA ALA A 527 0.86 -16.83 -9.21
C ALA A 527 1.90 -15.75 -8.88
N LEU A 528 2.92 -16.10 -8.08
CA LEU A 528 4.06 -15.21 -7.78
C LEU A 528 4.86 -14.87 -9.05
N LEU A 529 5.17 -15.84 -9.90
CA LEU A 529 5.87 -15.60 -11.18
C LEU A 529 5.03 -14.72 -12.12
N GLY A 530 3.72 -14.98 -12.24
CA GLY A 530 2.80 -14.14 -13.01
C GLY A 530 2.72 -12.70 -12.52
N SER A 531 2.84 -12.47 -11.20
CA SER A 531 2.95 -11.13 -10.60
C SER A 531 4.30 -10.43 -10.82
N GLY A 532 5.30 -11.10 -11.41
CA GLY A 532 6.66 -10.58 -11.55
C GLY A 532 7.51 -10.69 -10.28
N GLN A 533 7.21 -11.64 -9.39
CA GLN A 533 7.96 -11.92 -8.16
C GLN A 533 8.79 -13.21 -8.30
N CYS A 534 9.59 -13.34 -9.37
CA CYS A 534 10.40 -14.55 -9.66
C CYS A 534 11.30 -14.97 -8.49
N GLU A 535 11.93 -14.02 -7.78
CA GLU A 535 12.79 -14.28 -6.60
C GLU A 535 12.02 -14.96 -5.45
N LYS A 536 10.71 -14.70 -5.31
CA LYS A 536 9.83 -15.38 -4.33
C LYS A 536 9.19 -16.65 -4.89
N ALA A 537 8.94 -16.70 -6.20
CA ALA A 537 8.38 -17.88 -6.86
C ALA A 537 9.38 -19.05 -6.88
N TYR A 538 10.67 -18.75 -7.10
CA TYR A 538 11.75 -19.72 -7.19
C TYR A 538 11.81 -20.69 -5.97
N PRO A 539 11.94 -20.23 -4.71
CA PRO A 539 12.01 -21.14 -3.55
C PRO A 539 10.75 -22.00 -3.38
N ILE A 540 9.57 -21.48 -3.73
CA ILE A 540 8.30 -22.22 -3.67
C ILE A 540 8.27 -23.34 -4.72
N PHE A 541 8.74 -23.07 -5.94
CA PHE A 541 8.91 -24.12 -6.96
C PHE A 541 10.01 -25.13 -6.58
N ALA A 542 11.13 -24.69 -6.00
CA ALA A 542 12.21 -25.57 -5.56
C ALA A 542 11.73 -26.53 -4.46
N HIS A 543 10.92 -26.01 -3.53
CA HIS A 543 10.26 -26.82 -2.51
C HIS A 543 9.30 -27.86 -3.11
N ALA A 544 8.50 -27.48 -4.11
CA ALA A 544 7.63 -28.42 -4.84
C ALA A 544 8.42 -29.53 -5.55
N VAL A 545 9.54 -29.21 -6.20
CA VAL A 545 10.41 -30.20 -6.87
C VAL A 545 11.17 -31.09 -5.86
N LYS A 546 11.52 -30.57 -4.66
CA LYS A 546 12.05 -31.39 -3.56
C LYS A 546 11.03 -32.38 -3.00
N MET A 547 9.74 -32.10 -3.12
CA MET A 547 8.65 -33.02 -2.74
C MET A 547 8.34 -34.04 -3.84
N ASP A 548 8.24 -33.59 -5.09
CA ASP A 548 8.01 -34.44 -6.27
C ASP A 548 8.84 -33.95 -7.45
N GLY A 549 9.99 -34.61 -7.68
CA GLY A 549 10.90 -34.30 -8.79
C GLY A 549 10.33 -34.62 -10.18
N SER A 550 9.19 -35.32 -10.27
CA SER A 550 8.48 -35.58 -11.53
C SER A 550 7.43 -34.54 -11.87
N PHE A 551 7.20 -33.55 -10.99
CA PHE A 551 6.09 -32.60 -11.16
C PHE A 551 6.45 -31.45 -12.11
N ASP A 552 6.23 -31.69 -13.40
CA ASP A 552 6.63 -30.81 -14.52
C ASP A 552 6.32 -29.32 -14.33
N LEU A 553 5.11 -28.97 -13.85
CA LEU A 553 4.71 -27.57 -13.65
C LEU A 553 5.65 -26.81 -12.70
N ALA A 554 6.24 -27.50 -11.71
CA ALA A 554 7.20 -26.88 -10.81
C ALA A 554 8.60 -26.75 -11.44
N ARG A 555 9.00 -27.74 -12.26
CA ARG A 555 10.26 -27.76 -13.01
C ARG A 555 10.29 -26.69 -14.11
N GLU A 556 9.21 -26.54 -14.86
CA GLU A 556 8.99 -25.44 -15.81
C GLU A 556 8.98 -24.07 -15.09
N GLY A 557 8.39 -24.03 -13.89
CA GLY A 557 8.37 -22.87 -13.01
C GLY A 557 9.77 -22.41 -12.58
N LEU A 558 10.64 -23.34 -12.16
CA LEU A 558 12.04 -23.07 -11.82
C LEU A 558 12.80 -22.43 -13.00
N ASN A 559 12.78 -23.10 -14.16
CA ASN A 559 13.51 -22.64 -15.34
C ASN A 559 13.02 -21.25 -15.78
N SER A 560 11.70 -21.02 -15.75
CA SER A 560 11.10 -19.72 -16.03
C SER A 560 11.54 -18.64 -15.03
N CYS A 561 11.68 -18.98 -13.75
CA CYS A 561 12.19 -18.05 -12.74
C CYS A 561 13.67 -17.70 -12.96
N LEU A 562 14.53 -18.65 -13.35
CA LEU A 562 15.93 -18.37 -13.70
C LEU A 562 16.03 -17.38 -14.88
N VAL A 563 15.28 -17.63 -15.96
CA VAL A 563 15.25 -16.78 -17.17
C VAL A 563 14.76 -15.36 -16.87
N GLU A 564 13.74 -15.20 -16.02
CA GLU A 564 13.27 -13.86 -15.61
C GLU A 564 14.23 -13.16 -14.63
N SER A 565 14.93 -13.90 -13.77
CA SER A 565 15.90 -13.32 -12.82
C SER A 565 17.13 -12.72 -13.49
N ILE A 566 17.57 -13.25 -14.63
CA ILE A 566 18.64 -12.64 -15.47
C ILE A 566 18.32 -11.17 -15.79
N ARG A 567 17.03 -10.82 -15.95
CA ARG A 567 16.60 -9.46 -16.29
C ARG A 567 16.68 -8.47 -15.13
N MET A 568 16.86 -8.91 -13.88
CA MET A 568 16.85 -8.06 -12.67
C MET A 568 15.68 -7.05 -12.66
N MET A 569 14.49 -7.54 -13.02
CA MET A 569 13.23 -6.77 -13.17
C MET A 569 12.07 -7.32 -12.32
N SER A 570 12.37 -8.17 -11.35
CA SER A 570 11.46 -8.60 -10.30
C SER A 570 10.93 -7.40 -9.48
N TRP A 571 9.87 -7.58 -8.68
CA TRP A 571 9.44 -6.54 -7.73
C TRP A 571 10.54 -6.16 -6.70
N PRO A 572 11.25 -7.12 -6.04
CA PRO A 572 12.41 -6.80 -5.21
C PRO A 572 13.53 -6.05 -5.95
N ALA A 573 13.92 -6.48 -7.15
CA ALA A 573 14.96 -5.82 -7.94
C ALA A 573 14.55 -4.40 -8.42
N LYS A 574 13.26 -4.15 -8.61
CA LYS A 574 12.71 -2.79 -8.81
C LYS A 574 12.80 -1.94 -7.53
N ALA A 575 12.51 -2.52 -6.36
CA ALA A 575 12.69 -1.82 -5.08
C ALA A 575 14.17 -1.46 -4.82
N ARG A 576 15.12 -2.34 -5.18
CA ARG A 576 16.57 -2.04 -5.16
C ARG A 576 16.92 -0.83 -6.04
N LYS A 577 16.30 -0.70 -7.22
CA LYS A 577 16.48 0.46 -8.12
C LYS A 577 15.96 1.78 -7.52
N ASN A 578 15.10 1.77 -6.49
CA ASN A 578 14.74 2.99 -5.75
C ASN A 578 15.87 3.45 -4.81
N ARG A 579 16.65 2.53 -4.23
CA ARG A 579 17.85 2.87 -3.41
C ARG A 579 18.97 3.52 -4.22
N PHE A 580 18.96 3.39 -5.55
CA PHE A 580 19.91 4.03 -6.47
C PHE A 580 20.01 5.54 -6.21
N ASN A 581 18.88 6.25 -6.19
CA ASN A 581 18.88 7.72 -6.16
C ASN A 581 19.14 8.34 -4.76
N MET A 582 19.29 7.54 -3.70
CA MET A 582 19.34 8.04 -2.32
C MET A 582 20.48 9.06 -2.09
N ASP A 583 21.65 8.82 -2.70
CA ASP A 583 22.85 9.67 -2.54
C ASP A 583 23.13 10.58 -3.75
N ILE A 584 22.31 10.57 -4.80
CA ILE A 584 22.61 11.31 -6.05
C ILE A 584 22.72 12.84 -5.82
N TRP A 585 22.08 13.34 -4.77
CA TRP A 585 22.12 14.75 -4.34
C TRP A 585 23.20 15.05 -3.30
N ARG A 586 23.88 14.03 -2.75
CA ARG A 586 24.92 14.22 -1.73
C ARG A 586 26.15 14.85 -2.40
N PRO A 587 26.70 15.99 -1.92
CA PRO A 587 27.75 16.72 -2.65
C PRO A 587 28.98 15.89 -3.00
N ALA A 588 29.63 16.20 -4.12
CA ALA A 588 30.97 15.67 -4.41
C ALA A 588 31.93 16.01 -3.25
N GLY A 589 32.91 15.14 -2.96
CA GLY A 589 33.83 15.31 -1.83
C GLY A 589 33.27 14.95 -0.44
N SER A 590 32.02 14.47 -0.34
CA SER A 590 31.33 14.29 0.95
C SER A 590 31.48 12.91 1.62
N THR A 591 31.97 11.90 0.91
CA THR A 591 32.00 10.49 1.38
C THR A 591 33.33 9.84 0.99
N ARG A 592 33.90 9.03 1.89
CA ARG A 592 35.00 8.09 1.55
C ARG A 592 34.42 6.72 1.23
N ILE A 593 35.15 5.94 0.43
CA ILE A 593 34.82 4.53 0.18
C ILE A 593 35.96 3.67 0.71
N PHE A 594 35.63 2.75 1.60
CA PHE A 594 36.51 1.70 2.10
C PHE A 594 36.16 0.35 1.47
N ALA A 595 37.09 -0.58 1.45
CA ALA A 595 36.91 -1.91 0.91
C ALA A 595 37.56 -3.01 1.77
N CYS A 596 36.93 -4.19 1.78
CA CYS A 596 37.47 -5.46 2.25
C CYS A 596 36.83 -6.64 1.50
N CYS A 597 37.42 -7.82 1.60
CA CYS A 597 36.91 -9.07 1.03
C CYS A 597 37.35 -10.26 1.89
N ASP A 598 36.86 -11.46 1.57
CA ASP A 598 37.29 -12.73 2.17
C ASP A 598 37.28 -12.64 3.71
N VAL A 599 36.11 -12.26 4.24
CA VAL A 599 35.93 -11.78 5.62
C VAL A 599 35.76 -12.92 6.62
N HIS A 600 35.18 -14.06 6.20
CA HIS A 600 35.00 -15.27 7.03
C HIS A 600 34.61 -14.95 8.49
N PHE A 601 33.48 -14.28 8.69
CA PHE A 601 32.97 -13.81 9.99
C PHE A 601 32.59 -14.96 10.95
N ASP A 602 32.46 -16.18 10.44
CA ASP A 602 32.40 -17.41 11.23
C ASP A 602 33.70 -17.72 12.02
N ILE A 603 34.83 -17.15 11.61
CA ILE A 603 36.10 -17.21 12.35
C ILE A 603 36.07 -16.17 13.47
N ARG A 604 36.28 -16.63 14.71
CA ARG A 604 36.17 -15.80 15.92
C ARG A 604 37.02 -14.52 15.86
N VAL A 605 38.27 -14.59 15.38
CA VAL A 605 39.17 -13.44 15.30
C VAL A 605 38.73 -12.43 14.21
N ASN A 606 37.90 -12.86 13.26
CA ASN A 606 37.25 -12.00 12.26
C ASN A 606 35.94 -11.38 12.81
N GLU A 607 35.14 -12.14 13.56
CA GLU A 607 34.00 -11.63 14.35
C GLU A 607 34.47 -10.54 15.32
N GLU A 608 35.50 -10.81 16.13
CA GLU A 608 36.09 -9.84 17.06
C GLU A 608 36.67 -8.61 16.33
N TRP A 609 37.23 -8.75 15.13
CA TRP A 609 37.65 -7.60 14.33
C TRP A 609 36.46 -6.74 13.89
N VAL A 610 35.41 -7.33 13.30
CA VAL A 610 34.20 -6.59 12.88
C VAL A 610 33.58 -5.87 14.08
N HIS A 611 33.49 -6.52 15.24
CA HIS A 611 33.01 -5.91 16.48
C HIS A 611 33.83 -4.69 16.90
N ASN A 612 35.16 -4.72 16.77
CA ASN A 612 36.07 -3.64 17.16
C ASN A 612 36.21 -2.48 16.16
N ILE A 613 35.60 -2.55 14.97
CA ILE A 613 35.51 -1.39 14.04
C ILE A 613 34.72 -0.23 14.70
N ASP A 614 35.35 0.93 14.85
CA ASP A 614 34.74 2.14 15.42
C ASP A 614 33.63 2.70 14.52
N GLY A 615 32.37 2.51 14.93
CA GLY A 615 31.21 2.99 14.18
C GLY A 615 31.07 4.52 14.13
N LEU A 616 31.59 5.26 15.10
CA LEU A 616 31.53 6.74 15.08
C LEU A 616 32.49 7.31 14.02
N LYS A 617 33.64 6.64 13.81
CA LYS A 617 34.65 7.03 12.82
C LYS A 617 34.21 6.82 11.35
N PHE A 618 33.32 5.86 11.10
CA PHE A 618 32.90 5.43 9.76
C PHE A 618 31.42 5.68 9.42
N GLN A 619 30.68 6.32 10.33
CA GLN A 619 29.22 6.55 10.24
C GLN A 619 28.75 7.32 8.97
N ASP A 620 29.64 8.08 8.33
CA ASP A 620 29.37 8.84 7.10
C ASP A 620 29.93 8.20 5.81
N ASP A 621 30.74 7.14 5.96
CA ASP A 621 31.48 6.49 4.89
C ASP A 621 30.74 5.28 4.30
N VAL A 622 31.22 4.82 3.15
CA VAL A 622 30.71 3.64 2.45
C VAL A 622 31.72 2.50 2.56
N LEU A 623 31.22 1.27 2.75
CA LEU A 623 32.02 0.05 2.65
C LEU A 623 31.65 -0.77 1.41
N ILE A 624 32.66 -1.32 0.73
CA ILE A 624 32.54 -2.39 -0.26
C ILE A 624 32.98 -3.71 0.41
N VAL A 625 32.16 -4.75 0.29
CA VAL A 625 32.45 -6.12 0.77
C VAL A 625 32.37 -7.09 -0.40
N ALA A 626 33.52 -7.58 -0.89
CA ALA A 626 33.62 -8.39 -2.11
C ALA A 626 33.60 -9.91 -1.87
N GLY A 627 32.50 -10.40 -1.27
CA GLY A 627 32.22 -11.84 -1.08
C GLY A 627 33.04 -12.55 0.01
N ASP A 628 32.72 -13.84 0.17
CA ASP A 628 33.23 -14.75 1.20
C ASP A 628 33.10 -14.14 2.61
N MET A 629 31.87 -13.72 2.94
CA MET A 629 31.52 -13.11 4.23
C MET A 629 31.39 -14.14 5.34
N ALA A 630 30.73 -15.29 5.10
CA ALA A 630 30.74 -16.47 5.97
C ALA A 630 30.07 -17.69 5.30
N ASP A 631 30.35 -18.91 5.79
CA ASP A 631 29.78 -20.17 5.26
C ASP A 631 28.25 -20.28 5.43
N THR A 632 27.68 -19.73 6.50
CA THR A 632 26.27 -19.95 6.88
C THR A 632 25.43 -18.68 6.79
N PHE A 633 24.18 -18.80 6.34
CA PHE A 633 23.24 -17.69 6.21
C PHE A 633 23.10 -16.86 7.50
N HIS A 634 23.11 -17.53 8.66
CA HIS A 634 23.05 -16.86 9.95
C HIS A 634 24.27 -15.97 10.21
N GLN A 635 25.48 -16.45 9.92
CA GLN A 635 26.70 -15.67 10.13
C GLN A 635 26.89 -14.58 9.06
N ILE A 636 26.49 -14.85 7.81
CA ILE A 636 26.39 -13.82 6.75
C ILE A 636 25.51 -12.66 7.25
N CYS A 637 24.30 -12.96 7.73
CA CYS A 637 23.37 -11.95 8.25
C CYS A 637 23.91 -11.20 9.48
N ARG A 638 24.54 -11.91 10.44
CA ARG A 638 25.14 -11.27 11.62
C ARG A 638 26.28 -10.33 11.24
N GLY A 639 27.21 -10.79 10.39
CA GLY A 639 28.36 -10.00 9.96
C GLY A 639 27.95 -8.79 9.11
N LEU A 640 27.08 -9.00 8.12
CA LEU A 640 26.57 -7.93 7.26
C LEU A 640 25.78 -6.88 8.06
N GLY A 641 24.89 -7.30 8.95
CA GLY A 641 24.15 -6.39 9.84
C GLY A 641 25.08 -5.61 10.77
N MET A 642 26.12 -6.26 11.31
CA MET A 642 27.13 -5.60 12.14
C MET A 642 27.91 -4.55 11.35
N LEU A 643 28.37 -4.84 10.13
CA LEU A 643 29.01 -3.85 9.26
C LEU A 643 28.05 -2.70 8.89
N LYS A 644 26.79 -3.02 8.56
CA LYS A 644 25.76 -2.02 8.24
C LYS A 644 25.41 -1.09 9.42
N SER A 645 25.66 -1.50 10.66
CA SER A 645 25.54 -0.63 11.85
C SER A 645 26.68 0.39 12.00
N LYS A 646 27.80 0.19 11.30
CA LYS A 646 29.05 0.99 11.43
C LYS A 646 29.31 1.91 10.24
N PHE A 647 28.77 1.59 9.06
CA PHE A 647 28.93 2.36 7.82
C PHE A 647 27.60 2.90 7.32
N ARG A 648 27.62 4.11 6.74
CA ARG A 648 26.45 4.80 6.17
C ARG A 648 25.74 3.89 5.17
N ARG A 649 26.50 3.31 4.24
CA ARG A 649 26.07 2.26 3.30
C ARG A 649 27.10 1.15 3.23
N VAL A 650 26.62 -0.06 2.95
CA VAL A 650 27.45 -1.23 2.65
C VAL A 650 26.99 -1.75 1.30
N PHE A 651 27.92 -1.87 0.37
CA PHE A 651 27.72 -2.55 -0.92
C PHE A 651 28.27 -3.96 -0.84
N TYR A 652 27.54 -4.92 -1.39
CA TYR A 652 27.85 -6.34 -1.23
C TYR A 652 27.67 -7.12 -2.54
N THR A 653 28.50 -8.14 -2.72
CA THR A 653 28.28 -9.27 -3.62
C THR A 653 28.55 -10.54 -2.85
N PHE A 654 27.84 -11.62 -3.16
CA PHE A 654 28.19 -12.93 -2.65
C PHE A 654 29.54 -13.39 -3.22
N GLY A 655 30.21 -14.28 -2.49
CA GLY A 655 31.32 -15.07 -2.97
C GLY A 655 30.99 -16.56 -3.06
N CYS A 656 32.02 -17.39 -3.02
CA CYS A 656 31.89 -18.83 -3.13
C CYS A 656 31.26 -19.45 -1.88
N HIS A 657 31.60 -18.98 -0.68
CA HIS A 657 31.16 -19.52 0.61
C HIS A 657 29.67 -19.26 0.86
N GLU A 658 29.14 -18.11 0.40
CA GLU A 658 27.71 -17.81 0.45
C GLU A 658 26.83 -18.85 -0.27
N MET A 659 27.34 -19.47 -1.33
CA MET A 659 26.60 -20.44 -2.15
C MET A 659 26.66 -21.87 -1.59
N TRP A 660 27.44 -22.11 -0.52
CA TRP A 660 27.54 -23.42 0.12
C TRP A 660 26.26 -23.73 0.89
N ILE A 661 25.74 -24.95 0.77
CA ILE A 661 24.64 -25.44 1.59
C ILE A 661 25.25 -26.35 2.65
N THR A 662 25.54 -25.77 3.82
CA THR A 662 26.12 -26.50 4.94
C THR A 662 25.16 -27.57 5.47
N VAL A 663 25.65 -28.58 6.19
CA VAL A 663 24.82 -29.69 6.69
C VAL A 663 23.57 -29.22 7.48
N PRO A 664 23.64 -28.20 8.36
CA PRO A 664 22.44 -27.65 9.01
C PRO A 664 21.42 -27.00 8.07
N GLU A 665 21.87 -26.50 6.90
CA GLU A 665 21.06 -25.74 5.94
C GLU A 665 20.38 -26.61 4.88
N MET A 666 20.80 -27.87 4.67
CA MET A 666 20.28 -28.76 3.61
C MET A 666 18.78 -29.05 3.68
N ASN A 667 18.15 -28.85 4.83
CA ASN A 667 16.70 -28.94 4.97
C ASN A 667 16.01 -27.67 4.49
N THR A 668 16.55 -26.50 4.85
CA THR A 668 16.03 -25.16 4.55
C THR A 668 16.21 -24.78 3.08
N TYR A 669 17.43 -24.95 2.54
CA TYR A 669 17.77 -24.56 1.17
C TYR A 669 17.90 -25.80 0.27
N GLN A 670 17.11 -25.82 -0.80
CA GLN A 670 17.04 -26.90 -1.77
C GLN A 670 18.28 -26.89 -2.67
N ASP A 671 18.65 -25.70 -3.15
CA ASP A 671 19.76 -25.41 -4.05
C ASP A 671 20.43 -24.06 -3.68
N SER A 672 21.56 -23.76 -4.32
CA SER A 672 22.34 -22.55 -4.04
C SER A 672 21.65 -21.25 -4.48
N ILE A 673 20.74 -21.32 -5.45
CA ILE A 673 19.93 -20.19 -5.92
C ILE A 673 18.86 -19.82 -4.88
N VAL A 674 18.28 -20.79 -4.17
CA VAL A 674 17.43 -20.52 -2.99
C VAL A 674 18.21 -19.76 -1.92
N LYS A 675 19.41 -20.21 -1.56
CA LYS A 675 20.25 -19.52 -0.56
C LYS A 675 20.64 -18.10 -1.03
N MET A 676 20.92 -17.93 -2.32
CA MET A 676 21.16 -16.61 -2.92
C MET A 676 19.98 -15.65 -2.76
N TYR A 677 18.74 -16.05 -3.08
CA TYR A 677 17.57 -15.17 -2.90
C TYR A 677 17.30 -14.85 -1.43
N ALA A 678 17.53 -15.79 -0.51
CA ALA A 678 17.45 -15.51 0.92
C ALA A 678 18.48 -14.46 1.36
N ILE A 679 19.72 -14.52 0.85
CA ILE A 679 20.76 -13.51 1.09
C ILE A 679 20.37 -12.16 0.48
N PHE A 680 19.78 -12.13 -0.72
CA PHE A 680 19.30 -10.90 -1.36
C PHE A 680 18.18 -10.23 -0.56
N GLU A 681 17.19 -11.01 -0.09
CA GLU A 681 16.11 -10.50 0.76
C GLU A 681 16.64 -10.01 2.12
N ALA A 682 17.58 -10.71 2.74
CA ALA A 682 18.24 -10.23 3.96
C ALA A 682 19.00 -8.91 3.73
N CYS A 683 19.71 -8.76 2.60
CA CYS A 683 20.37 -7.51 2.24
C CYS A 683 19.36 -6.37 2.04
N ASP A 684 18.22 -6.64 1.40
CA ASP A 684 17.15 -5.63 1.24
C ASP A 684 16.56 -5.20 2.58
N GLN A 685 16.28 -6.13 3.48
CA GLN A 685 15.76 -5.85 4.83
C GLN A 685 16.76 -5.05 5.68
N MET A 686 18.07 -5.24 5.48
CA MET A 686 19.14 -4.49 6.17
C MET A 686 19.48 -3.14 5.51
N GLY A 687 18.98 -2.85 4.30
CA GLY A 687 19.41 -1.67 3.55
C GLY A 687 20.87 -1.76 3.06
N ILE A 688 21.27 -2.96 2.61
CA ILE A 688 22.57 -3.27 2.00
C ILE A 688 22.41 -3.32 0.48
N ASP A 689 23.37 -2.76 -0.25
CA ASP A 689 23.24 -2.53 -1.69
C ASP A 689 23.97 -3.59 -2.51
N ILE A 690 23.19 -4.56 -3.00
CA ILE A 690 23.59 -5.60 -3.97
C ILE A 690 23.33 -5.19 -5.44
N ALA A 691 23.07 -3.91 -5.67
CA ALA A 691 22.83 -3.31 -6.97
C ALA A 691 23.63 -2.00 -7.09
N PRO A 692 23.92 -1.50 -8.31
CA PRO A 692 24.68 -0.27 -8.47
C PRO A 692 23.96 0.94 -7.88
N ALA A 693 24.72 1.92 -7.39
CA ALA A 693 24.17 3.23 -7.02
C ALA A 693 25.27 4.32 -6.98
N PRO A 694 24.92 5.61 -7.22
CA PRO A 694 25.72 6.72 -6.74
C PRO A 694 25.84 6.68 -5.21
N VAL A 695 26.97 7.19 -4.70
CA VAL A 695 27.25 7.37 -3.25
C VAL A 695 27.54 8.83 -2.88
N CYS A 696 27.83 9.64 -3.89
CA CYS A 696 27.67 11.09 -3.94
C CYS A 696 27.63 11.53 -5.42
N GLN A 697 27.48 12.83 -5.69
CA GLN A 697 27.61 13.39 -7.04
C GLN A 697 28.90 12.91 -7.73
N ASP A 698 28.76 12.52 -9.00
CA ASP A 698 29.85 12.02 -9.84
C ASP A 698 30.65 10.83 -9.24
N THR A 699 30.11 10.06 -8.29
CA THR A 699 30.77 8.85 -7.77
C THR A 699 29.78 7.69 -7.56
N PHE A 700 30.04 6.58 -8.24
CA PHE A 700 29.19 5.38 -8.29
C PHE A 700 29.93 4.14 -7.77
N VAL A 701 29.18 3.26 -7.10
CA VAL A 701 29.63 1.91 -6.73
C VAL A 701 28.80 0.87 -7.50
N VAL A 702 29.48 -0.10 -8.11
CA VAL A 702 28.89 -1.09 -9.04
C VAL A 702 29.27 -2.52 -8.62
N PRO A 703 28.41 -3.26 -7.90
CA PRO A 703 28.58 -4.69 -7.71
C PRO A 703 28.42 -5.43 -9.04
N LEU A 704 29.26 -6.45 -9.25
CA LEU A 704 29.20 -7.39 -10.36
C LEU A 704 29.15 -8.81 -9.78
N PHE A 705 28.05 -9.53 -10.03
CA PHE A 705 27.95 -10.94 -9.66
C PHE A 705 28.95 -11.75 -10.48
N SER A 706 29.61 -12.71 -9.84
CA SER A 706 30.71 -13.48 -10.44
C SER A 706 30.64 -14.95 -10.07
N TRP A 707 31.12 -15.79 -10.98
CA TRP A 707 31.56 -17.14 -10.68
C TRP A 707 32.77 -17.46 -11.55
N TYR A 708 33.58 -18.43 -11.14
CA TYR A 708 34.77 -18.87 -11.89
C TYR A 708 34.40 -19.73 -13.11
N ASN A 709 35.31 -19.82 -14.09
CA ASN A 709 35.20 -20.75 -15.21
C ASN A 709 36.47 -21.61 -15.35
N CYS A 710 36.33 -22.87 -15.81
CA CYS A 710 37.47 -23.79 -15.93
C CYS A 710 38.48 -23.37 -17.02
N VAL A 711 38.03 -22.57 -18.00
CA VAL A 711 38.86 -21.99 -19.07
C VAL A 711 39.82 -20.91 -18.53
N PHE A 712 39.69 -20.49 -17.27
CA PHE A 712 40.66 -19.62 -16.61
C PHE A 712 42.03 -20.32 -16.43
N ASP A 713 42.08 -21.65 -16.31
CA ASP A 713 43.31 -22.44 -16.18
C ASP A 713 43.93 -22.83 -17.53
N GLU A 714 44.73 -21.93 -18.12
CA GLU A 714 45.47 -22.16 -19.37
C GLU A 714 46.48 -23.34 -19.32
N LYS A 715 46.73 -23.93 -18.15
CA LYS A 715 47.62 -25.08 -17.99
C LYS A 715 46.91 -26.42 -18.16
N ASP A 716 45.57 -26.43 -18.22
CA ASP A 716 44.81 -27.64 -18.52
C ASP A 716 44.48 -27.72 -20.04
N PRO A 717 45.09 -28.65 -20.79
CA PRO A 717 44.76 -28.84 -22.21
C PRO A 717 43.40 -29.50 -22.45
N PHE A 718 42.73 -29.99 -21.41
CA PHE A 718 41.41 -30.62 -21.47
C PHE A 718 40.51 -30.06 -20.35
N PRO A 719 40.11 -28.77 -20.42
CA PRO A 719 39.34 -28.11 -19.37
C PRO A 719 37.97 -28.78 -19.21
N ASP A 720 37.88 -29.63 -18.18
CA ASP A 720 36.67 -30.40 -17.87
C ASP A 720 35.52 -29.46 -17.47
N THR A 721 34.48 -29.43 -18.30
CA THR A 721 33.24 -28.66 -18.12
C THR A 721 32.16 -29.43 -17.37
N ASP A 722 32.33 -30.74 -17.15
CA ASP A 722 31.34 -31.62 -16.50
C ASP A 722 31.59 -31.73 -14.98
N VAL A 723 32.70 -31.21 -14.47
CA VAL A 723 32.98 -31.14 -13.03
C VAL A 723 31.89 -30.33 -12.31
N ASP A 724 31.14 -30.97 -11.41
CA ASP A 724 30.32 -30.28 -10.41
C ASP A 724 31.24 -29.55 -9.42
N GLN A 725 31.51 -28.28 -9.69
CA GLN A 725 32.56 -27.53 -9.03
C GLN A 725 32.13 -27.09 -7.62
N ASN A 726 32.80 -27.69 -6.62
CA ASN A 726 32.56 -27.60 -5.17
C ASN A 726 31.30 -28.39 -4.68
N PRO A 727 31.47 -29.49 -3.90
CA PRO A 727 30.37 -30.34 -3.46
C PRO A 727 29.44 -29.71 -2.41
N PHE A 728 29.77 -28.54 -1.87
CA PHE A 728 28.88 -27.77 -1.00
C PHE A 728 27.89 -26.90 -1.80
N CYS A 729 28.19 -26.59 -3.07
CA CYS A 729 27.25 -25.91 -3.95
C CYS A 729 26.27 -26.93 -4.56
N LYS A 730 25.04 -26.50 -4.88
CA LYS A 730 24.06 -27.29 -5.63
C LYS A 730 23.44 -26.39 -6.68
N TRP A 731 23.82 -26.58 -7.94
CA TRP A 731 23.38 -25.72 -9.03
C TRP A 731 22.17 -26.32 -9.76
N PRO A 732 21.06 -25.56 -9.90
CA PRO A 732 19.86 -25.96 -10.63
C PRO A 732 19.90 -25.51 -12.10
N ILE A 733 21.10 -25.19 -12.61
CA ILE A 733 21.38 -24.64 -13.94
C ILE A 733 21.97 -25.77 -14.79
N ASP A 734 21.67 -25.81 -16.09
CA ASP A 734 22.21 -26.82 -16.98
C ASP A 734 23.75 -26.69 -17.10
N LYS A 735 24.46 -27.82 -17.21
CA LYS A 735 25.92 -27.84 -17.35
C LYS A 735 26.38 -27.17 -18.64
N ASP A 736 25.58 -27.22 -19.71
CA ASP A 736 25.88 -26.52 -20.96
C ASP A 736 25.71 -24.99 -20.84
N GLU A 737 24.74 -24.53 -20.04
CA GLU A 737 24.53 -23.10 -19.75
C GLU A 737 25.68 -22.52 -18.93
N GLN A 738 26.18 -23.26 -17.93
CA GLN A 738 27.28 -22.91 -17.02
C GLN A 738 27.00 -21.73 -16.08
N VAL A 739 27.23 -21.95 -14.79
CA VAL A 739 26.93 -21.04 -13.67
C VAL A 739 27.52 -19.63 -13.86
N TRP A 740 28.74 -19.51 -14.40
CA TRP A 740 29.37 -18.21 -14.62
C TRP A 740 28.64 -17.37 -15.67
N LYS A 741 28.09 -17.99 -16.73
CA LYS A 741 27.32 -17.26 -17.77
C LYS A 741 26.03 -16.69 -17.18
N PHE A 742 25.35 -17.44 -16.32
CA PHE A 742 24.16 -16.96 -15.62
C PHE A 742 24.45 -15.66 -14.86
N PHE A 743 25.51 -15.64 -14.05
CA PHE A 743 25.87 -14.45 -13.25
C PHE A 743 26.43 -13.28 -14.08
N THR A 744 27.28 -13.53 -15.08
CA THR A 744 27.72 -12.43 -15.97
C THR A 744 26.55 -11.86 -16.78
N THR A 745 25.55 -12.67 -17.14
CA THR A 745 24.34 -12.18 -17.83
C THR A 745 23.43 -11.38 -16.89
N MET A 746 23.29 -11.74 -15.61
CA MET A 746 22.57 -10.93 -14.61
C MET A 746 23.11 -9.48 -14.53
N ASN A 747 24.43 -9.31 -14.70
CA ASN A 747 25.06 -7.98 -14.71
C ASN A 747 24.70 -7.14 -15.95
N GLU A 748 24.21 -7.73 -17.06
CA GLU A 748 23.92 -6.97 -18.29
C GLU A 748 22.86 -5.87 -18.08
N SER A 749 21.92 -6.11 -17.18
CA SER A 749 20.90 -5.14 -16.76
C SER A 749 21.48 -3.90 -16.07
N TYR A 750 22.77 -3.92 -15.71
CA TYR A 750 23.49 -2.88 -14.97
C TYR A 750 24.71 -2.31 -15.70
N ILE A 751 25.46 -3.11 -16.47
CA ILE A 751 26.65 -2.63 -17.20
C ILE A 751 26.33 -1.73 -18.40
N ASN A 752 25.08 -1.71 -18.85
CA ASN A 752 24.60 -0.87 -19.95
C ASN A 752 24.04 0.49 -19.46
N LEU A 753 24.17 0.81 -18.17
CA LEU A 753 23.75 2.11 -17.62
C LEU A 753 24.80 3.22 -17.90
N PRO A 754 24.37 4.47 -18.14
CA PRO A 754 25.28 5.58 -18.48
C PRO A 754 25.97 6.16 -17.24
N TYR A 755 26.95 5.44 -16.69
CA TYR A 755 27.76 5.92 -15.57
C TYR A 755 28.66 7.11 -15.98
N HIS A 756 28.95 7.99 -15.02
CA HIS A 756 29.83 9.16 -15.21
C HIS A 756 30.70 9.42 -13.97
N GLY A 757 31.70 10.28 -14.10
CA GLY A 757 32.58 10.67 -13.00
C GLY A 757 33.55 9.58 -12.56
N ASN A 758 33.43 9.13 -11.31
CA ASN A 758 34.23 8.11 -10.64
C ASN A 758 33.40 6.82 -10.49
N VAL A 759 33.69 5.81 -11.31
CA VAL A 759 33.04 4.50 -11.20
C VAL A 759 33.99 3.56 -10.44
N LEU A 760 33.53 3.04 -9.31
CA LEU A 760 34.21 1.96 -8.59
C LEU A 760 33.36 0.69 -8.74
N SER A 761 33.99 -0.43 -9.10
CA SER A 761 33.32 -1.71 -9.28
C SER A 761 33.92 -2.78 -8.38
N PHE A 762 33.20 -3.88 -8.19
CA PHE A 762 33.73 -5.02 -7.46
C PHE A 762 33.02 -6.33 -7.80
N SER A 763 33.78 -7.42 -7.79
CA SER A 763 33.30 -8.80 -7.88
C SER A 763 34.02 -9.65 -6.84
N HIS A 764 33.54 -10.86 -6.56
CA HIS A 764 34.28 -11.74 -5.66
C HIS A 764 35.45 -12.45 -6.37
N ASN A 765 35.18 -13.07 -7.52
CA ASN A 765 36.18 -13.83 -8.28
C ASN A 765 37.17 -12.92 -9.03
N LEU A 766 38.35 -13.46 -9.35
CA LEU A 766 39.40 -12.74 -10.07
C LEU A 766 38.95 -12.37 -11.49
N PRO A 767 39.00 -11.08 -11.89
CA PRO A 767 38.60 -10.67 -13.24
C PRO A 767 39.67 -10.92 -14.30
N ARG A 768 40.94 -11.13 -13.93
CA ARG A 768 42.06 -11.29 -14.88
C ARG A 768 43.08 -12.31 -14.40
N ARG A 769 43.74 -12.99 -15.34
CA ARG A 769 44.79 -14.00 -15.09
C ARG A 769 46.15 -13.43 -14.66
N ASP A 770 46.41 -12.15 -14.90
CA ASP A 770 47.66 -11.45 -14.54
C ASP A 770 47.67 -10.88 -13.11
N LEU A 771 46.55 -10.95 -12.40
CA LEU A 771 46.42 -10.60 -10.98
C LEU A 771 47.00 -11.72 -10.09
N PRO A 772 47.56 -11.41 -8.91
CA PRO A 772 48.24 -12.42 -8.09
C PRO A 772 47.30 -13.41 -7.41
N TYR A 773 47.64 -14.69 -7.55
CA TYR A 773 47.08 -15.82 -6.80
C TYR A 773 48.16 -16.86 -6.44
N TRP A 774 47.76 -18.00 -5.87
CA TRP A 774 48.67 -19.05 -5.41
C TRP A 774 48.87 -20.12 -6.49
N THR A 775 49.66 -19.80 -7.53
CA THR A 775 49.83 -20.61 -8.74
C THR A 775 50.41 -22.02 -8.53
N HIS A 776 50.87 -22.35 -7.33
CA HIS A 776 51.38 -23.65 -6.93
C HIS A 776 50.34 -24.53 -6.22
N VAL A 777 49.19 -24.00 -5.82
CA VAL A 777 48.07 -24.78 -5.29
C VAL A 777 47.38 -25.51 -6.45
N TYR A 778 47.44 -26.84 -6.42
CA TYR A 778 46.99 -27.70 -7.50
C TYR A 778 45.49 -27.47 -7.81
N HIS A 779 45.16 -27.32 -9.10
CA HIS A 779 43.84 -26.94 -9.63
C HIS A 779 43.23 -25.61 -9.15
N GLN A 780 43.89 -24.78 -8.32
CA GLN A 780 43.29 -23.51 -7.83
C GLN A 780 42.82 -22.60 -8.99
N ALA A 781 43.57 -22.56 -10.08
CA ALA A 781 43.26 -21.76 -11.27
C ALA A 781 41.87 -22.05 -11.89
N LYS A 782 41.31 -23.26 -11.70
CA LYS A 782 39.97 -23.62 -12.19
C LYS A 782 38.82 -22.98 -11.39
N PHE A 783 39.08 -22.60 -10.13
CA PHE A 783 38.05 -22.24 -9.14
C PHE A 783 38.21 -20.81 -8.58
N ILE A 784 38.89 -19.93 -9.33
CA ILE A 784 39.35 -18.63 -8.82
C ILE A 784 38.81 -17.41 -9.58
N GLY A 785 38.69 -17.47 -10.91
CA GLY A 785 38.47 -16.30 -11.74
C GLY A 785 37.67 -16.56 -13.03
N CYS A 786 37.31 -15.47 -13.70
CA CYS A 786 36.58 -15.44 -14.96
C CYS A 786 36.96 -14.15 -15.71
N THR A 787 37.55 -14.29 -16.89
CA THR A 787 38.12 -13.17 -17.68
C THR A 787 37.07 -12.18 -18.18
N GLU A 788 35.87 -12.68 -18.41
CA GLU A 788 34.69 -11.98 -18.91
C GLU A 788 34.18 -10.93 -17.90
N ILE A 789 34.61 -11.00 -16.64
CA ILE A 789 34.39 -9.93 -15.65
C ILE A 789 35.19 -8.68 -16.01
N ASP A 790 36.44 -8.79 -16.50
CA ASP A 790 37.22 -7.59 -16.85
C ASP A 790 36.59 -6.84 -18.03
N GLU A 791 36.03 -7.55 -18.99
CA GLU A 791 35.26 -6.94 -20.09
C GLU A 791 34.11 -6.07 -19.55
N GLN A 792 33.40 -6.54 -18.51
CA GLN A 792 32.35 -5.78 -17.84
C GLN A 792 32.91 -4.58 -17.05
N VAL A 793 34.02 -4.75 -16.34
CA VAL A 793 34.74 -3.68 -15.62
C VAL A 793 35.22 -2.57 -16.57
N ARG A 794 35.70 -2.93 -17.77
CA ARG A 794 36.09 -1.97 -18.80
C ARG A 794 34.88 -1.30 -19.44
N LYS A 795 33.81 -2.05 -19.71
CA LYS A 795 32.56 -1.54 -20.32
C LYS A 795 31.87 -0.47 -19.48
N ILE A 796 31.90 -0.57 -18.14
CA ILE A 796 31.38 0.46 -17.22
C ILE A 796 32.36 1.62 -16.97
N ASN A 797 33.52 1.64 -17.63
CA ASN A 797 34.60 2.63 -17.45
C ASN A 797 35.01 2.78 -15.97
N SER A 798 35.19 1.64 -15.28
CA SER A 798 35.64 1.64 -13.88
C SER A 798 37.03 2.26 -13.74
N LYS A 799 37.28 2.95 -12.63
CA LYS A 799 38.61 3.46 -12.23
C LYS A 799 39.26 2.59 -11.16
N CYS A 800 38.44 1.90 -10.36
CA CYS A 800 38.88 1.03 -9.27
C CYS A 800 38.07 -0.25 -9.31
N HIS A 801 38.72 -1.41 -9.28
CA HIS A 801 38.04 -2.70 -9.16
C HIS A 801 38.53 -3.46 -7.93
N VAL A 802 37.62 -3.69 -6.97
CA VAL A 802 37.90 -4.51 -5.79
C VAL A 802 37.55 -5.97 -6.10
N TYR A 803 38.46 -6.89 -5.80
CA TYR A 803 38.25 -8.33 -5.94
C TYR A 803 38.75 -9.09 -4.71
N GLY A 804 38.24 -10.30 -4.47
CA GLY A 804 38.66 -11.17 -3.38
C GLY A 804 39.31 -12.46 -3.89
N ARG A 805 39.00 -13.58 -3.23
CA ARG A 805 39.20 -14.98 -3.65
C ARG A 805 40.63 -15.48 -3.86
N SER A 806 41.64 -14.63 -4.08
CA SER A 806 43.04 -15.07 -4.18
C SER A 806 43.82 -15.06 -2.87
N HIS A 807 43.23 -14.55 -1.77
CA HIS A 807 43.87 -14.45 -0.45
C HIS A 807 45.26 -13.74 -0.48
N ARG A 808 45.51 -12.89 -1.48
CA ARG A 808 46.75 -12.12 -1.65
C ARG A 808 46.45 -10.63 -1.72
N ARG A 809 46.94 -9.88 -0.73
CA ARG A 809 46.90 -8.41 -0.72
C ARG A 809 47.57 -7.84 -1.98
N PHE A 810 46.87 -6.97 -2.70
CA PHE A 810 47.34 -6.39 -3.96
C PHE A 810 46.71 -5.01 -4.19
N GLY A 811 47.45 -4.11 -4.81
CA GLY A 811 46.94 -2.80 -5.22
C GLY A 811 47.78 -2.23 -6.36
N ARG A 812 47.29 -2.32 -7.60
CA ARG A 812 48.05 -1.88 -8.79
C ARG A 812 47.15 -1.39 -9.91
N GLU A 813 47.61 -0.35 -10.59
CA GLU A 813 47.02 0.16 -11.82
C GLU A 813 47.46 -0.71 -13.02
N ILE A 814 46.50 -1.30 -13.73
CA ILE A 814 46.72 -2.14 -14.91
C ILE A 814 45.76 -1.67 -16.02
N ASP A 815 46.32 -1.28 -17.16
CA ASP A 815 45.61 -0.72 -18.33
C ASP A 815 44.60 0.40 -17.96
N GLY A 816 44.90 1.22 -16.95
CA GLY A 816 44.06 2.34 -16.49
C GLY A 816 42.97 2.01 -15.46
N VAL A 817 42.86 0.76 -15.00
CA VAL A 817 42.02 0.37 -13.84
C VAL A 817 42.92 0.05 -12.65
N ILE A 818 42.59 0.57 -11.47
CA ILE A 818 43.28 0.22 -10.23
C ILE A 818 42.61 -1.03 -9.64
N TYR A 819 43.27 -2.19 -9.77
CA TYR A 819 42.82 -3.44 -9.17
C TYR A 819 43.31 -3.56 -7.75
N VAL A 820 42.43 -4.01 -6.86
CA VAL A 820 42.72 -4.08 -5.43
C VAL A 820 42.11 -5.33 -4.80
N ASN A 821 42.91 -6.07 -4.04
CA ASN A 821 42.46 -7.15 -3.18
C ASN A 821 42.97 -6.89 -1.75
N MET A 822 42.07 -6.93 -0.77
CA MET A 822 42.40 -6.76 0.64
C MET A 822 41.62 -7.79 1.47
N PRO A 823 42.09 -9.05 1.49
CA PRO A 823 41.45 -10.10 2.24
C PRO A 823 41.68 -9.87 3.73
N LEU A 824 40.65 -10.09 4.54
CA LEU A 824 40.84 -10.29 5.97
C LEU A 824 41.47 -11.66 6.22
N GLY A 825 40.99 -12.67 5.48
CA GLY A 825 41.51 -14.02 5.44
C GLY A 825 41.27 -14.81 6.71
N LYS A 826 41.91 -15.97 6.77
CA LYS A 826 41.95 -16.86 7.94
C LYS A 826 43.03 -16.41 8.93
N GLU A 827 43.04 -17.00 10.13
CA GLU A 827 43.98 -16.61 11.21
C GLU A 827 45.46 -16.74 10.79
N ASP A 828 45.76 -17.71 9.92
CA ASP A 828 47.08 -17.97 9.33
C ASP A 828 47.43 -17.09 8.10
N GLU A 829 46.45 -16.40 7.52
CA GLU A 829 46.61 -15.50 6.37
C GLU A 829 46.81 -14.03 6.80
N ARG A 830 46.59 -13.71 8.09
CA ARG A 830 46.68 -12.36 8.63
C ARG A 830 48.13 -11.88 8.82
N MET A 831 48.44 -10.74 8.21
CA MET A 831 49.67 -9.97 8.47
C MET A 831 49.36 -8.73 9.32
N GLU A 832 50.01 -8.59 10.47
CA GLU A 832 49.71 -7.61 11.54
C GLU A 832 49.89 -6.13 11.12
N GLU A 833 50.74 -5.84 10.13
CA GLU A 833 51.25 -4.49 9.87
C GLU A 833 50.27 -3.52 9.17
N PHE A 834 49.11 -3.98 8.68
CA PHE A 834 48.19 -3.17 7.86
C PHE A 834 46.72 -3.22 8.35
N PRO A 835 45.99 -2.08 8.33
CA PRO A 835 44.60 -2.03 8.76
C PRO A 835 43.67 -2.78 7.77
N PRO A 836 42.77 -3.69 8.20
CA PRO A 836 41.95 -4.47 7.27
C PRO A 836 40.76 -3.73 6.63
N LEU A 837 40.74 -2.39 6.69
CA LEU A 837 39.83 -1.53 5.93
C LEU A 837 40.67 -0.64 5.02
N MET A 838 40.61 -0.89 3.72
CA MET A 838 41.41 -0.20 2.73
C MET A 838 40.64 0.99 2.15
N LEU A 839 41.22 2.19 2.22
CA LEU A 839 40.65 3.38 1.60
C LEU A 839 40.85 3.31 0.08
N VAL A 840 39.77 3.12 -0.69
CA VAL A 840 39.79 3.06 -2.16
C VAL A 840 39.36 4.36 -2.82
N PHE A 841 38.60 5.22 -2.11
CA PHE A 841 38.25 6.56 -2.54
C PHE A 841 38.36 7.55 -1.38
N ASP A 842 39.20 8.58 -1.52
CA ASP A 842 39.57 9.50 -0.43
C ASP A 842 38.55 10.63 -0.20
N ARG A 843 37.67 10.87 -1.20
CA ARG A 843 36.59 11.87 -1.37
C ARG A 843 36.63 12.49 -2.78
N GLU A 844 37.83 12.57 -3.37
CA GLU A 844 38.09 13.20 -4.68
C GLU A 844 38.77 12.22 -5.64
N ASN A 845 39.72 11.43 -5.15
CA ASN A 845 40.60 10.56 -5.92
C ASN A 845 40.42 9.07 -5.54
N VAL A 846 40.73 8.19 -6.51
CA VAL A 846 40.93 6.76 -6.25
C VAL A 846 42.36 6.58 -5.70
N CYS A 847 42.46 6.26 -4.41
CA CYS A 847 43.68 6.44 -3.60
C CYS A 847 44.40 5.14 -3.21
N ALA A 848 43.94 3.97 -3.68
CA ALA A 848 44.46 2.66 -3.27
C ALA A 848 45.96 2.41 -3.60
N LYS A 849 46.58 3.29 -4.39
CA LYS A 849 47.98 3.22 -4.85
C LYS A 849 49.01 3.72 -3.82
N GLU A 850 48.59 4.49 -2.80
CA GLU A 850 49.53 5.12 -1.85
C GLU A 850 49.98 4.21 -0.69
N TRP A 851 49.29 3.09 -0.46
CA TRP A 851 49.49 2.22 0.71
C TRP A 851 50.72 1.28 0.65
N GLY A 852 51.76 1.66 -0.10
CA GLY A 852 53.09 1.04 0.00
C GLY A 852 53.22 -0.44 -0.39
N ILE A 853 52.24 -1.01 -1.12
CA ILE A 853 52.21 -2.41 -1.57
C ILE A 853 53.21 -2.62 -2.74
N ASN A 854 54.50 -2.42 -2.46
CA ASN A 854 55.60 -2.53 -3.42
C ASN A 854 55.99 -3.99 -3.65
N ASP A 855 55.32 -4.67 -4.57
CA ASP A 855 55.71 -5.95 -5.20
C ASP A 855 56.31 -7.00 -4.22
N VAL A 856 55.76 -7.12 -3.00
CA VAL A 856 56.23 -8.11 -2.02
C VAL A 856 55.68 -9.49 -2.38
N GLU A 857 56.46 -10.28 -3.11
CA GLU A 857 56.32 -11.74 -3.08
C GLU A 857 56.66 -12.23 -1.68
N ILE A 858 55.65 -12.27 -0.80
CA ILE A 858 55.76 -12.80 0.56
C ILE A 858 55.92 -14.33 0.48
N ALA A 859 57.14 -14.76 0.16
CA ALA A 859 57.59 -16.15 0.24
C ALA A 859 57.76 -16.55 1.71
N ASN A 860 56.67 -16.56 2.48
CA ASN A 860 56.66 -16.99 3.87
C ASN A 860 56.70 -18.54 3.91
N PRO A 861 57.83 -19.16 4.32
CA PRO A 861 57.97 -20.62 4.31
C PRO A 861 57.00 -21.32 5.27
N THR A 862 56.36 -20.57 6.18
CA THR A 862 55.34 -21.07 7.11
C THR A 862 54.04 -21.42 6.37
N LEU A 863 53.59 -20.62 5.40
CA LEU A 863 52.38 -20.91 4.61
C LEU A 863 52.57 -22.17 3.76
N ALA A 864 53.72 -22.32 3.11
CA ALA A 864 54.08 -23.53 2.35
C ALA A 864 54.15 -24.83 3.21
N ALA A 865 54.21 -24.71 4.54
CA ALA A 865 54.07 -25.85 5.45
C ALA A 865 52.60 -26.16 5.79
N ILE A 866 51.75 -25.13 5.91
CA ILE A 866 50.32 -25.24 6.22
C ILE A 866 49.52 -25.80 5.03
N GLU A 867 49.85 -25.37 3.81
CA GLU A 867 49.26 -25.86 2.54
C GLU A 867 49.26 -27.39 2.44
N LYS A 868 50.32 -28.03 2.93
CA LYS A 868 50.50 -29.49 2.95
C LYS A 868 49.51 -30.26 3.83
N THR A 869 48.78 -29.57 4.71
CA THR A 869 47.78 -30.16 5.61
C THR A 869 46.34 -29.70 5.36
N HIS A 870 46.13 -28.60 4.63
CA HIS A 870 44.78 -28.05 4.39
C HIS A 870 44.17 -28.43 3.04
N TYR A 871 44.96 -28.75 2.01
CA TYR A 871 44.45 -29.27 0.73
C TYR A 871 44.54 -30.81 0.62
N SER A 872 44.74 -31.51 1.74
CA SER A 872 44.83 -32.98 1.82
C SER A 872 43.73 -33.60 2.70
N LYS A 873 42.60 -32.90 2.85
CA LYS A 873 41.41 -33.25 3.63
C LYS A 873 40.17 -32.69 2.94
#